data_AF-A0A1Q7TCY6-F1
#
_entry.id   AF-A0A1Q7TCY6-F1
#
_cell.length_a   1.000
_cell.length_b   1.000
_cell.length_c   1.000
_cell.angle_alpha   90.00
_cell.angle_beta   90.00
_cell.angle_gamma   90.00
#
_symmetry.space_group_name_H-M   'P 1'
#
loop_
_entity.id
_entity.type
_entity.pdbx_description
1 polymer ?
#
loop_
_entity_poly.entity_id
_entity_poly.type
_entity_poly.pdbx_seq_one_letter_code
_entity_poly.pdbx_strand_id
1 'polypeptide(L)'
;MQPLLQRGANAISRVVSGRGNATTDLMKAVTPTSSLILACLWGALFPINAQVNVVQEQNNLSRDGLYIDSAFTPSAAANVTRDLNFNGTISGNVYAQPLYIENGPGGAAMIIVVTESNNIYALNAISGAVIWQRNVGPPVSSGLPCGNITPLGITGTPVVDLASRSLLFDAMIDGATKKHFIYSLNVDTGAINPGWPVDVNARATYNGLTFTSLVQNERAALGLVNGIVYVPYSGHAGDCGSYRGWVVGVRINNPASVTAWATTAIGGGIWGHGGVASDGNNMFVVTGNTFNTGGNWSGGEAIIRLQAGPIFSGNPTDYWAPTNWLSLDNGDIDLGGCGAVLIDVPGATPSQLALALGKDGNAYLLNRNNLGGITTPLASANVGVGIRGQSAASYRTGNGKYFVFRDGSSAISAYKVTATNPPTIVPAWSVSQTGQGSPWVTTTDGTNNAIVWVVGSGNGDQRLHAYNGDTGAVVYAGGGTNELMANTRKWNIGIVARGRIYFAASNKVYAFAVPAGNPTPTPIPTPTPTPTPPAGLVAGYGFNEGSGATVNDASGHGITGNIFGATWITGGRFGKALSFNGSSSYVDLGNPALLQITGSMTWSAWVKAAANPPDDGQIVAKSNDLSGWQLKTSPDTGPHTFGVTVSGGTTAFAQRYSATVRSLNTWYHVAGVYNAAARTLDIYVNGVRDNGVLTGTIPASQINSAVNVNIGRRSGGYYFNGIIDEMRIYNRALSQAEIQADMNTPVGSWPPTPTPTPTPTPAPTSTPTATPRATPTPTATPTATPTPSPPSNTFLTNLYAYYKLDEGSGGASDASINRRNLSQGSGTIGAGTGKINGARLWSGGYSGPFLFDASSTSTFQPGASHIFVSAWVKSAVTTYSYDAGIAGKFVLPHASWLLFRQADANGRKLEFLAMTDGRTIGASASTFALTDTNWHFVAAGWDGSNIKISVDGGAFVTSPYSGPIFGDGTGAFQIGSEAASNTWNGLIDEVGIWIGRALTQTEVGQLYNNGAGLPFSSFH
;
A
#
# COMPACT_ATOMS: atom_id res chain seq x y z
N MET A 1 -72.20 26.88 1.01
CA MET A 1 -72.56 27.23 2.39
C MET A 1 -71.45 28.08 2.98
N GLN A 2 -71.80 29.02 3.85
CA GLN A 2 -70.95 30.07 4.46
C GLN A 2 -70.80 29.77 5.97
N PRO A 3 -70.11 30.59 6.81
CA PRO A 3 -69.13 31.67 6.54
C PRO A 3 -67.84 31.46 7.40
N LEU A 4 -66.85 32.35 7.63
CA LEU A 4 -66.73 33.82 7.70
C LEU A 4 -65.30 34.31 7.38
N LEU A 5 -65.20 35.44 6.66
CA LEU A 5 -64.30 36.62 6.87
C LEU A 5 -62.75 36.42 6.94
N GLN A 6 -61.88 37.29 6.41
CA GLN A 6 -62.06 38.57 5.71
C GLN A 6 -60.80 38.96 4.88
N ARG A 7 -61.01 39.78 3.82
CA ARG A 7 -60.15 40.83 3.18
C ARG A 7 -58.63 40.86 3.47
N GLY A 8 -57.72 41.13 2.53
CA GLY A 8 -57.84 41.62 1.15
C GLY A 8 -57.41 43.09 0.98
N ALA A 9 -56.61 43.38 -0.08
CA ALA A 9 -56.26 44.71 -0.64
C ALA A 9 -55.30 45.61 0.19
N ASN A 10 -54.47 46.51 -0.38
CA ASN A 10 -53.97 46.66 -1.77
C ASN A 10 -52.79 47.67 -1.87
N ALA A 11 -51.80 47.32 -2.71
CA ALA A 11 -51.25 48.13 -3.82
C ALA A 11 -50.48 49.47 -3.62
N ILE A 12 -50.03 49.97 -4.80
CA ILE A 12 -49.58 51.33 -5.20
C ILE A 12 -48.03 51.52 -5.16
N SER A 13 -47.30 51.17 -6.23
CA SER A 13 -46.97 51.94 -7.48
C SER A 13 -45.75 52.88 -7.32
N ARG A 14 -44.91 53.20 -8.32
CA ARG A 14 -45.17 53.64 -9.72
C ARG A 14 -43.85 53.52 -10.56
N VAL A 15 -43.85 53.00 -11.80
CA VAL A 15 -43.79 53.76 -13.11
C VAL A 15 -42.37 54.21 -13.54
N VAL A 16 -41.75 53.59 -14.59
CA VAL A 16 -41.63 54.02 -16.04
C VAL A 16 -40.16 54.39 -16.37
N SER A 17 -39.53 54.20 -17.56
CA SER A 17 -39.86 53.54 -18.86
C SER A 17 -38.62 53.48 -19.80
N GLY A 18 -38.70 52.73 -20.92
CA GLY A 18 -37.81 52.86 -22.11
C GLY A 18 -37.02 51.59 -22.44
N ARG A 19 -37.42 50.68 -23.35
CA ARG A 19 -37.56 50.73 -24.83
C ARG A 19 -36.28 51.07 -25.62
N GLY A 20 -35.74 50.05 -26.28
CA GLY A 20 -34.84 50.07 -27.45
C GLY A 20 -34.94 48.70 -28.15
N ASN A 21 -35.04 48.65 -29.48
CA ASN A 21 -35.51 47.48 -30.23
C ASN A 21 -34.64 47.24 -31.50
N ALA A 22 -34.62 45.99 -32.01
CA ALA A 22 -34.18 45.60 -33.37
C ALA A 22 -32.64 45.69 -33.66
N THR A 23 -32.00 44.91 -34.57
CA THR A 23 -32.46 43.84 -35.50
C THR A 23 -31.28 42.90 -35.86
N THR A 24 -31.58 41.79 -36.55
CA THR A 24 -30.64 40.84 -37.19
C THR A 24 -29.78 41.48 -38.31
N ASP A 25 -28.54 41.03 -38.55
CA ASP A 25 -28.23 40.04 -39.61
C ASP A 25 -26.72 39.68 -39.83
N LEU A 26 -26.53 38.56 -40.53
CA LEU A 26 -25.43 38.15 -41.41
C LEU A 26 -24.01 37.74 -40.92
N MET A 27 -23.64 36.56 -41.44
CA MET A 27 -22.39 35.80 -41.36
C MET A 27 -21.11 36.52 -41.79
N LYS A 28 -19.97 36.12 -41.18
CA LYS A 28 -18.76 35.71 -41.94
C LYS A 28 -17.85 34.81 -41.10
N ALA A 29 -17.20 33.85 -41.75
CA ALA A 29 -16.43 32.77 -41.12
C ALA A 29 -14.93 33.09 -40.98
N VAL A 30 -14.29 32.52 -39.95
CA VAL A 30 -12.84 32.25 -39.90
C VAL A 30 -12.62 30.84 -39.35
N THR A 31 -11.56 30.19 -39.84
CA THR A 31 -11.23 28.75 -39.80
C THR A 31 -11.02 28.10 -38.43
N PRO A 32 -11.22 26.78 -38.29
CA PRO A 32 -10.84 26.01 -37.10
C PRO A 32 -9.36 25.60 -37.13
N THR A 33 -8.66 25.74 -36.01
CA THR A 33 -7.35 25.10 -35.79
C THR A 33 -7.45 24.03 -34.70
N SER A 34 -7.25 22.79 -35.16
CA SER A 34 -6.95 21.56 -34.43
C SER A 34 -6.60 21.69 -32.94
N SER A 35 -7.47 21.19 -32.07
CA SER A 35 -7.11 20.83 -30.69
C SER A 35 -6.91 19.32 -30.61
N LEU A 36 -5.68 18.87 -30.35
CA LEU A 36 -5.39 17.46 -30.13
C LEU A 36 -6.07 16.98 -28.83
N ILE A 37 -6.89 15.95 -28.92
CA ILE A 37 -7.37 15.20 -27.76
C ILE A 37 -6.23 14.27 -27.32
N LEU A 38 -5.47 14.67 -26.30
CA LEU A 38 -4.48 13.81 -25.67
C LEU A 38 -5.16 12.94 -24.61
N ALA A 39 -5.58 11.74 -25.00
CA ALA A 39 -6.16 10.76 -24.09
C ALA A 39 -5.07 10.14 -23.19
N CYS A 40 -4.79 10.76 -22.05
CA CYS A 40 -3.86 10.22 -21.05
C CYS A 40 -4.49 9.06 -20.27
N LEU A 41 -4.30 7.86 -20.78
CA LEU A 41 -4.58 6.58 -20.14
C LEU A 41 -3.77 6.43 -18.84
N TRP A 42 -4.40 6.66 -17.69
CA TRP A 42 -3.82 6.39 -16.37
C TRP A 42 -3.85 4.90 -16.06
N GLY A 43 -2.73 4.22 -16.34
CA GLY A 43 -2.45 2.91 -15.76
C GLY A 43 -1.91 3.06 -14.34
N ALA A 44 -2.67 2.62 -13.34
CA ALA A 44 -2.22 2.65 -11.96
C ALA A 44 -0.94 1.83 -11.78
N LEU A 45 0.11 2.48 -11.27
CA LEU A 45 1.28 1.85 -10.66
C LEU A 45 1.12 1.99 -9.15
N PHE A 46 0.78 0.89 -8.48
CA PHE A 46 0.70 0.84 -7.03
C PHE A 46 2.11 0.86 -6.43
N PRO A 47 2.39 1.64 -5.38
CA PRO A 47 3.64 1.51 -4.63
C PRO A 47 3.61 0.18 -3.85
N ILE A 48 4.69 -0.57 -3.98
CA ILE A 48 4.79 -1.93 -3.46
C ILE A 48 5.46 -1.87 -2.09
N ASN A 49 4.65 -2.03 -1.05
CA ASN A 49 5.15 -2.61 0.19
C ASN A 49 5.59 -4.04 -0.12
N ALA A 50 6.74 -4.48 0.41
CA ALA A 50 7.09 -5.89 0.38
C ALA A 50 5.98 -6.69 1.09
N GLN A 51 5.18 -7.42 0.33
CA GLN A 51 4.02 -8.14 0.84
C GLN A 51 4.51 -9.38 1.59
N VAL A 52 4.20 -9.45 2.89
CA VAL A 52 4.77 -10.49 3.75
C VAL A 52 3.78 -11.61 4.07
N ASN A 53 2.49 -11.30 4.23
CA ASN A 53 1.48 -12.32 4.51
C ASN A 53 0.88 -12.89 3.22
N VAL A 54 0.73 -14.21 3.18
CA VAL A 54 0.06 -14.98 2.12
C VAL A 54 -1.16 -15.64 2.77
N VAL A 55 -2.29 -14.93 2.78
CA VAL A 55 -3.48 -15.29 3.59
C VAL A 55 -4.53 -16.11 2.84
N GLN A 56 -4.29 -16.39 1.55
CA GLN A 56 -5.22 -17.07 0.65
C GLN A 56 -4.47 -17.69 -0.55
N GLU A 57 -5.14 -18.61 -1.26
CA GLU A 57 -4.69 -19.15 -2.56
C GLU A 57 -4.25 -18.02 -3.50
N GLN A 58 -3.07 -18.17 -4.09
CA GLN A 58 -2.50 -17.23 -5.07
C GLN A 58 -2.42 -15.78 -4.57
N ASN A 59 -2.16 -15.61 -3.26
CA ASN A 59 -1.71 -14.39 -2.59
C ASN A 59 -2.72 -13.22 -2.50
N ASN A 60 -3.72 -13.14 -3.38
CA ASN A 60 -4.71 -12.06 -3.40
C ASN A 60 -6.07 -12.47 -4.00
N LEU A 61 -7.05 -11.57 -3.91
CA LEU A 61 -8.42 -11.80 -4.36
C LEU A 61 -8.55 -11.95 -5.88
N SER A 62 -7.68 -11.34 -6.67
CA SER A 62 -7.65 -11.51 -8.14
C SER A 62 -7.16 -12.88 -8.61
N ARG A 63 -6.59 -13.69 -7.72
CA ARG A 63 -5.95 -14.99 -8.02
C ARG A 63 -4.84 -14.88 -9.05
N ASP A 64 -4.03 -13.82 -8.98
CA ASP A 64 -2.97 -13.61 -9.97
C ASP A 64 -1.69 -14.41 -9.67
N GLY A 65 -1.51 -14.95 -8.45
CA GLY A 65 -0.35 -15.77 -8.08
C GLY A 65 0.97 -14.99 -8.12
N LEU A 66 0.91 -13.65 -8.09
CA LEU A 66 2.07 -12.78 -8.07
C LEU A 66 2.54 -12.54 -6.63
N TYR A 67 3.82 -12.82 -6.40
CA TYR A 67 4.55 -12.51 -5.19
C TYR A 67 5.61 -11.45 -5.51
N ILE A 68 5.76 -10.46 -4.63
CA ILE A 68 6.70 -9.36 -4.84
C ILE A 68 7.71 -9.33 -3.69
N ASP A 69 8.91 -9.80 -4.01
CA ASP A 69 10.01 -9.99 -3.07
C ASP A 69 11.33 -9.68 -3.79
N SER A 70 11.99 -8.61 -3.35
CA SER A 70 13.23 -8.09 -3.95
C SER A 70 14.40 -9.09 -3.91
N ALA A 71 14.32 -10.15 -3.09
CA ALA A 71 15.34 -11.18 -3.03
C ALA A 71 15.35 -12.10 -4.27
N PHE A 72 14.23 -12.17 -5.02
CA PHE A 72 14.08 -13.04 -6.19
C PHE A 72 14.54 -12.36 -7.49
N THR A 73 15.80 -11.96 -7.55
CA THR A 73 16.46 -11.60 -8.82
C THR A 73 16.75 -12.87 -9.65
N PRO A 74 16.97 -12.78 -10.98
CA PRO A 74 17.27 -13.96 -11.80
C PRO A 74 18.57 -14.66 -11.37
N SER A 75 19.57 -13.89 -10.92
CA SER A 75 20.84 -14.44 -10.41
C SER A 75 20.70 -15.13 -9.05
N ALA A 76 19.87 -14.59 -8.15
CA ALA A 76 19.57 -15.22 -6.87
C ALA A 76 18.70 -16.48 -7.05
N ALA A 77 17.68 -16.39 -7.92
CA ALA A 77 16.79 -17.50 -8.27
C ALA A 77 17.53 -18.69 -8.91
N ALA A 78 18.48 -18.43 -9.81
CA ALA A 78 19.31 -19.47 -10.43
C ALA A 78 20.18 -20.27 -9.44
N ASN A 79 20.39 -19.73 -8.25
CA ASN A 79 21.19 -20.35 -7.18
C ASN A 79 20.34 -20.76 -5.96
N VAL A 80 19.00 -20.78 -6.09
CA VAL A 80 18.11 -21.25 -5.02
C VAL A 80 18.50 -22.65 -4.57
N THR A 81 18.53 -22.87 -3.26
CA THR A 81 18.80 -24.19 -2.68
C THR A 81 17.71 -24.56 -1.70
N ARG A 82 17.47 -25.86 -1.53
CA ARG A 82 16.58 -26.35 -0.48
C ARG A 82 17.20 -26.09 0.90
N ASP A 83 16.45 -25.46 1.79
CA ASP A 83 16.86 -25.35 3.19
C ASP A 83 16.71 -26.71 3.89
N LEU A 84 17.82 -27.23 4.40
CA LEU A 84 17.87 -28.51 5.13
C LEU A 84 17.68 -28.32 6.64
N ASN A 85 17.76 -27.09 7.14
CA ASN A 85 17.47 -26.77 8.55
C ASN A 85 15.96 -26.60 8.79
N PHE A 86 15.18 -26.36 7.74
CA PHE A 86 13.72 -26.37 7.81
C PHE A 86 13.17 -27.80 7.83
N ASN A 87 12.59 -28.20 8.96
CA ASN A 87 12.01 -29.53 9.16
C ASN A 87 10.50 -29.49 9.39
N GLY A 88 9.74 -29.08 8.37
CA GLY A 88 8.27 -29.05 8.39
C GLY A 88 7.62 -30.43 8.30
N THR A 89 7.79 -31.29 9.31
CA THR A 89 7.12 -32.60 9.36
C THR A 89 5.63 -32.44 9.70
N ILE A 90 4.75 -33.05 8.88
CA ILE A 90 3.29 -33.05 9.06
C ILE A 90 2.74 -34.46 8.79
N SER A 91 1.42 -34.68 8.94
CA SER A 91 0.77 -35.96 8.63
C SER A 91 -0.46 -35.79 7.74
N GLY A 92 -0.48 -36.52 6.63
CA GLY A 92 -1.53 -36.55 5.63
C GLY A 92 -1.09 -36.07 4.25
N ASN A 93 -1.99 -36.24 3.26
CA ASN A 93 -1.81 -35.71 1.91
C ASN A 93 -2.14 -34.21 1.89
N VAL A 94 -1.47 -33.42 1.05
CA VAL A 94 -1.72 -31.99 0.91
C VAL A 94 -1.98 -31.64 -0.56
N TYR A 95 -3.17 -31.10 -0.84
CA TYR A 95 -3.54 -30.52 -2.14
C TYR A 95 -3.55 -29.00 -2.08
N ALA A 96 -4.15 -28.44 -1.03
CA ALA A 96 -4.13 -27.04 -0.65
C ALA A 96 -2.74 -26.39 -0.69
N GLN A 97 -2.68 -25.13 -1.12
CA GLN A 97 -1.53 -24.26 -0.94
C GLN A 97 -1.29 -24.00 0.56
N PRO A 98 -0.03 -23.95 1.04
CA PRO A 98 0.27 -23.41 2.36
C PRO A 98 -0.09 -21.91 2.46
N LEU A 99 -0.26 -21.39 3.68
CA LEU A 99 -0.40 -19.95 3.94
C LEU A 99 0.78 -19.44 4.78
N TYR A 100 1.09 -18.15 4.70
CA TYR A 100 2.16 -17.50 5.48
C TYR A 100 1.62 -16.34 6.31
N ILE A 101 1.94 -16.32 7.61
CA ILE A 101 1.58 -15.26 8.55
C ILE A 101 2.84 -14.76 9.25
N GLU A 102 3.23 -13.51 9.02
CA GLU A 102 4.45 -12.89 9.55
C GLU A 102 4.40 -12.73 11.08
N ASN A 103 3.26 -12.25 11.59
CA ASN A 103 3.05 -11.99 13.01
C ASN A 103 2.22 -13.13 13.61
N GLY A 104 2.85 -14.26 13.90
CA GLY A 104 2.25 -15.38 14.65
C GLY A 104 2.51 -15.27 16.17
N PRO A 105 2.24 -16.35 16.92
CA PRO A 105 2.41 -16.40 18.37
C PRO A 105 3.83 -16.01 18.80
N GLY A 106 3.94 -15.12 19.79
CA GLY A 106 5.23 -14.62 20.27
C GLY A 106 6.01 -13.78 19.24
N GLY A 107 5.37 -13.31 18.16
CA GLY A 107 6.00 -12.56 17.07
C GLY A 107 6.76 -13.45 16.06
N ALA A 108 6.60 -14.77 16.14
CA ALA A 108 7.23 -15.69 15.19
C ALA A 108 6.38 -15.84 13.92
N ALA A 109 7.02 -15.70 12.75
CA ALA A 109 6.37 -16.01 11.48
C ALA A 109 6.07 -17.51 11.34
N MET A 110 4.93 -17.83 10.71
CA MET A 110 4.41 -19.19 10.64
C MET A 110 3.82 -19.56 9.28
N ILE A 111 3.94 -20.84 8.93
CA ILE A 111 3.30 -21.49 7.79
C ILE A 111 2.08 -22.26 8.30
N ILE A 112 0.90 -21.98 7.73
CA ILE A 112 -0.29 -22.80 7.97
C ILE A 112 -0.38 -23.87 6.87
N VAL A 113 -0.58 -25.13 7.25
CA VAL A 113 -0.83 -26.24 6.32
C VAL A 113 -1.99 -27.08 6.80
N VAL A 114 -2.86 -27.44 5.86
CA VAL A 114 -4.00 -28.35 6.06
C VAL A 114 -3.81 -29.64 5.28
N THR A 115 -4.42 -30.73 5.73
CA THR A 115 -4.24 -32.05 5.09
C THR A 115 -5.56 -32.81 4.93
N GLU A 116 -5.59 -33.72 3.97
CA GLU A 116 -6.66 -34.71 3.75
C GLU A 116 -6.92 -35.62 4.95
N SER A 117 -6.05 -35.58 5.97
CA SER A 117 -6.26 -36.27 7.24
C SER A 117 -6.98 -35.40 8.29
N ASN A 118 -7.58 -34.28 7.86
CA ASN A 118 -8.21 -33.26 8.71
C ASN A 118 -7.27 -32.66 9.77
N ASN A 119 -5.96 -32.68 9.50
CA ASN A 119 -4.95 -32.04 10.33
C ASN A 119 -4.69 -30.62 9.82
N ILE A 120 -4.53 -29.70 10.75
CA ILE A 120 -4.11 -28.31 10.55
C ILE A 120 -2.86 -28.10 11.41
N TYR A 121 -1.82 -27.55 10.82
CA TYR A 121 -0.54 -27.24 11.46
C TYR A 121 -0.23 -25.75 11.31
N ALA A 122 0.21 -25.11 12.38
CA ALA A 122 1.06 -23.93 12.29
C ALA A 122 2.51 -24.35 12.54
N LEU A 123 3.38 -24.13 11.56
CA LEU A 123 4.80 -24.43 11.62
C LEU A 123 5.59 -23.12 11.70
N ASN A 124 6.65 -23.06 12.49
CA ASN A 124 7.58 -21.93 12.48
C ASN A 124 8.21 -21.78 11.09
N ALA A 125 8.14 -20.59 10.48
CA ALA A 125 8.59 -20.39 9.10
C ALA A 125 10.12 -20.51 8.91
N ILE A 126 10.90 -20.39 9.99
CA ILE A 126 12.36 -20.51 9.94
C ILE A 126 12.78 -21.99 10.07
N SER A 127 12.29 -22.69 11.09
CA SER A 127 12.74 -24.04 11.46
C SER A 127 11.82 -25.18 11.02
N GLY A 128 10.58 -24.90 10.63
CA GLY A 128 9.54 -25.89 10.35
C GLY A 128 8.96 -26.59 11.59
N ALA A 129 9.40 -26.24 12.80
CA ALA A 129 8.89 -26.83 14.04
C ALA A 129 7.41 -26.49 14.26
N VAL A 130 6.61 -27.45 14.73
CA VAL A 130 5.19 -27.24 15.04
C VAL A 130 5.04 -26.24 16.19
N ILE A 131 4.34 -25.14 15.95
CA ILE A 131 3.90 -24.17 16.96
C ILE A 131 2.62 -24.71 17.63
N TRP A 132 1.63 -25.06 16.81
CA TRP A 132 0.42 -25.75 17.25
C TRP A 132 -0.09 -26.69 16.15
N GLN A 133 -0.86 -27.71 16.56
CA GLN A 133 -1.55 -28.62 15.65
C GLN A 133 -2.98 -28.92 16.13
N ARG A 134 -3.88 -29.14 15.17
CA ARG A 134 -5.28 -29.50 15.41
C ARG A 134 -5.72 -30.58 14.43
N ASN A 135 -6.40 -31.61 14.92
CA ASN A 135 -7.25 -32.47 14.10
C ASN A 135 -8.71 -32.08 14.38
N VAL A 136 -9.54 -31.92 13.35
CA VAL A 136 -10.95 -31.50 13.49
C VAL A 136 -11.97 -32.65 13.40
N GLY A 137 -11.52 -33.88 13.14
CA GLY A 137 -12.36 -35.07 13.07
C GLY A 137 -11.83 -36.11 12.08
N PRO A 138 -12.34 -37.36 12.11
CA PRO A 138 -11.93 -38.40 11.19
C PRO A 138 -12.23 -38.00 9.73
N PRO A 139 -11.30 -38.18 8.78
CA PRO A 139 -11.51 -37.91 7.37
C PRO A 139 -12.21 -39.10 6.68
N VAL A 140 -12.95 -38.84 5.62
CA VAL A 140 -13.76 -39.85 4.93
C VAL A 140 -12.86 -40.78 4.11
N SER A 141 -12.77 -42.04 4.52
CA SER A 141 -11.87 -43.04 3.92
C SER A 141 -12.57 -44.05 3.00
N SER A 142 -13.90 -44.15 3.07
CA SER A 142 -14.73 -45.06 2.25
C SER A 142 -16.18 -44.60 2.24
N GLY A 143 -17.03 -45.20 1.39
CA GLY A 143 -18.49 -44.95 1.41
C GLY A 143 -18.95 -43.63 0.79
N LEU A 144 -18.10 -42.99 -0.02
CA LEU A 144 -18.54 -41.99 -1.01
C LEU A 144 -18.98 -42.70 -2.30
N PRO A 145 -19.92 -42.13 -3.08
CA PRO A 145 -20.44 -42.77 -4.30
C PRO A 145 -19.41 -42.86 -5.44
N CYS A 146 -18.45 -41.94 -5.50
CA CYS A 146 -17.27 -41.98 -6.35
C CYS A 146 -16.20 -41.03 -5.78
N GLY A 147 -15.05 -40.90 -6.44
CA GLY A 147 -13.98 -40.00 -6.03
C GLY A 147 -12.58 -40.55 -6.30
N ASN A 148 -11.56 -39.69 -6.23
CA ASN A 148 -10.15 -40.04 -6.43
C ASN A 148 -9.20 -39.37 -5.43
N ILE A 149 -9.74 -38.97 -4.27
CA ILE A 149 -9.01 -38.44 -3.11
C ILE A 149 -9.37 -39.36 -1.95
N THR A 150 -8.37 -39.97 -1.30
CA THR A 150 -8.58 -40.90 -0.18
C THR A 150 -7.37 -40.86 0.77
N PRO A 151 -7.57 -40.67 2.09
CA PRO A 151 -8.82 -40.18 2.68
C PRO A 151 -9.19 -38.80 2.10
N LEU A 152 -10.46 -38.39 2.24
CA LEU A 152 -10.96 -37.07 1.89
C LEU A 152 -11.19 -36.27 3.17
N GLY A 153 -10.56 -35.10 3.28
CA GLY A 153 -10.60 -34.24 4.46
C GLY A 153 -10.67 -32.76 4.09
N ILE A 154 -9.58 -32.04 4.30
CA ILE A 154 -9.41 -30.64 3.86
C ILE A 154 -8.62 -30.64 2.55
N THR A 155 -9.31 -30.37 1.43
CA THR A 155 -8.69 -30.34 0.09
C THR A 155 -8.38 -28.92 -0.37
N GLY A 156 -9.36 -27.99 -0.29
CA GLY A 156 -9.21 -26.62 -0.77
C GLY A 156 -8.33 -25.75 0.12
N THR A 157 -7.68 -24.76 -0.50
CA THR A 157 -6.83 -23.81 0.21
C THR A 157 -7.65 -22.93 1.17
N PRO A 158 -7.29 -22.88 2.47
CA PRO A 158 -7.93 -22.02 3.46
C PRO A 158 -7.80 -20.53 3.17
N VAL A 159 -8.52 -19.72 3.95
CA VAL A 159 -8.36 -18.26 3.98
C VAL A 159 -8.21 -17.74 5.41
N VAL A 160 -7.35 -16.74 5.63
CA VAL A 160 -7.15 -16.09 6.92
C VAL A 160 -7.64 -14.65 6.91
N ASP A 161 -8.56 -14.32 7.82
CA ASP A 161 -8.80 -12.94 8.22
C ASP A 161 -7.77 -12.51 9.28
N LEU A 162 -6.85 -11.62 8.91
CA LEU A 162 -5.86 -11.09 9.84
C LEU A 162 -6.50 -10.19 10.91
N ALA A 163 -7.64 -9.55 10.64
CA ALA A 163 -8.26 -8.61 11.57
C ALA A 163 -8.89 -9.31 12.78
N SER A 164 -9.66 -10.38 12.56
CA SER A 164 -10.19 -11.23 13.64
C SER A 164 -9.27 -12.39 14.04
N ARG A 165 -8.10 -12.54 13.39
CA ARG A 165 -7.18 -13.69 13.55
C ARG A 165 -7.87 -15.03 13.29
N SER A 166 -8.77 -15.08 12.31
CA SER A 166 -9.58 -16.26 11.97
C SER A 166 -9.03 -16.99 10.75
N LEU A 167 -8.71 -18.27 10.88
CA LEU A 167 -8.42 -19.21 9.80
C LEU A 167 -9.69 -19.98 9.45
N LEU A 168 -10.15 -19.90 8.20
CA LEU A 168 -11.38 -20.52 7.71
C LEU A 168 -11.10 -21.52 6.59
N PHE A 169 -11.76 -22.68 6.64
CA PHE A 169 -11.61 -23.80 5.73
C PHE A 169 -12.85 -24.71 5.81
N ASP A 170 -13.04 -25.55 4.81
CA ASP A 170 -13.99 -26.68 4.87
C ASP A 170 -13.25 -27.97 5.26
N ALA A 171 -13.92 -28.87 5.97
CA ALA A 171 -13.44 -30.23 6.18
C ALA A 171 -14.58 -31.24 5.99
N MET A 172 -14.31 -32.31 5.25
CA MET A 172 -15.21 -33.46 5.14
C MET A 172 -14.97 -34.42 6.31
N ILE A 173 -16.01 -34.64 7.14
CA ILE A 173 -15.93 -35.39 8.40
C ILE A 173 -16.69 -36.72 8.30
N ASP A 174 -16.04 -37.82 8.66
CA ASP A 174 -16.63 -39.16 8.74
C ASP A 174 -17.29 -39.42 10.11
N GLY A 175 -18.34 -38.66 10.40
CA GLY A 175 -19.17 -38.83 11.61
C GLY A 175 -20.26 -39.89 11.43
N ALA A 176 -21.30 -39.83 12.27
CA ALA A 176 -22.51 -40.66 12.11
C ALA A 176 -23.17 -40.52 10.71
N THR A 177 -22.95 -39.36 10.08
CA THR A 177 -23.19 -39.12 8.65
C THR A 177 -22.01 -38.35 8.08
N LYS A 178 -21.56 -38.72 6.88
CA LYS A 178 -20.50 -38.02 6.13
C LYS A 178 -20.96 -36.62 5.73
N LYS A 179 -20.27 -35.58 6.21
CA LYS A 179 -20.69 -34.17 6.06
C LYS A 179 -19.51 -33.22 5.90
N HIS A 180 -19.68 -32.25 5.01
CA HIS A 180 -18.87 -31.04 4.95
C HIS A 180 -19.23 -30.11 6.11
N PHE A 181 -18.19 -29.55 6.73
CA PHE A 181 -18.29 -28.58 7.80
C PHE A 181 -17.34 -27.42 7.52
N ILE A 182 -17.86 -26.20 7.51
CA ILE A 182 -17.02 -25.00 7.42
C ILE A 182 -16.58 -24.65 8.85
N TYR A 183 -15.28 -24.53 9.06
CA TYR A 183 -14.66 -24.22 10.35
C TYR A 183 -14.14 -22.77 10.38
N SER A 184 -14.01 -22.26 11.60
CA SER A 184 -13.14 -21.12 11.90
C SER A 184 -12.30 -21.47 13.12
N LEU A 185 -10.97 -21.38 12.97
CA LEU A 185 -10.00 -21.50 14.05
C LEU A 185 -9.41 -20.11 14.34
N ASN A 186 -9.05 -19.84 15.59
CA ASN A 186 -8.11 -18.78 15.91
C ASN A 186 -6.71 -19.19 15.38
N VAL A 187 -6.14 -18.40 14.47
CA VAL A 187 -4.92 -18.74 13.72
C VAL A 187 -3.66 -18.78 14.60
N ASP A 188 -3.68 -18.16 15.78
CA ASP A 188 -2.57 -18.16 16.73
C ASP A 188 -2.55 -19.38 17.66
N THR A 189 -3.70 -20.01 17.90
CA THR A 189 -3.84 -21.06 18.93
C THR A 189 -4.34 -22.39 18.40
N GLY A 190 -4.94 -22.41 17.20
CA GLY A 190 -5.62 -23.59 16.67
C GLY A 190 -6.89 -23.97 17.46
N ALA A 191 -7.43 -23.06 18.28
CA ALA A 191 -8.71 -23.24 18.97
C ALA A 191 -9.88 -22.94 18.02
N ILE A 192 -10.98 -23.70 18.11
CA ILE A 192 -12.20 -23.41 17.34
C ILE A 192 -12.87 -22.15 17.88
N ASN A 193 -13.18 -21.21 16.99
CA ASN A 193 -13.83 -19.95 17.35
C ASN A 193 -15.29 -20.21 17.82
N PRO A 194 -15.82 -19.44 18.78
CA PRO A 194 -17.18 -19.63 19.28
C PRO A 194 -18.24 -19.61 18.17
N GLY A 195 -19.18 -20.57 18.23
CA GLY A 195 -20.27 -20.71 17.25
C GLY A 195 -19.93 -21.54 16.00
N TRP A 196 -18.70 -22.04 15.87
CA TRP A 196 -18.25 -22.90 14.78
C TRP A 196 -18.13 -24.37 15.23
N PRO A 197 -18.17 -25.37 14.31
CA PRO A 197 -18.33 -25.26 12.85
C PRO A 197 -19.78 -25.09 12.36
N VAL A 198 -19.93 -24.79 11.07
CA VAL A 198 -21.21 -24.78 10.35
C VAL A 198 -21.42 -26.11 9.64
N ASP A 199 -22.49 -26.84 10.01
CA ASP A 199 -22.98 -28.00 9.25
C ASP A 199 -23.63 -27.53 7.93
N VAL A 200 -22.97 -27.84 6.80
CA VAL A 200 -23.38 -27.31 5.49
C VAL A 200 -24.71 -27.94 5.04
N ASN A 201 -24.91 -29.25 5.25
CA ASN A 201 -26.18 -29.93 4.93
C ASN A 201 -27.36 -29.31 5.69
N ALA A 202 -27.16 -28.91 6.94
CA ALA A 202 -28.22 -28.38 7.78
C ALA A 202 -28.55 -26.89 7.51
N ARG A 203 -27.73 -26.18 6.74
CA ARG A 203 -27.80 -24.71 6.63
C ARG A 203 -27.80 -24.16 5.20
N ALA A 204 -27.14 -24.80 4.26
CA ALA A 204 -27.05 -24.31 2.88
C ALA A 204 -28.28 -24.75 2.06
N THR A 205 -29.12 -23.78 1.70
CA THR A 205 -30.28 -23.95 0.81
C THR A 205 -30.32 -22.85 -0.24
N TYR A 206 -30.83 -23.18 -1.44
CA TYR A 206 -30.98 -22.23 -2.53
C TYR A 206 -32.16 -22.64 -3.42
N ASN A 207 -33.13 -21.76 -3.65
CA ASN A 207 -34.32 -22.00 -4.49
C ASN A 207 -35.01 -23.36 -4.23
N GLY A 208 -35.16 -23.73 -2.96
CA GLY A 208 -35.78 -25.01 -2.53
C GLY A 208 -34.85 -26.23 -2.58
N LEU A 209 -33.64 -26.10 -3.15
CA LEU A 209 -32.58 -27.11 -3.05
C LEU A 209 -31.95 -27.07 -1.65
N THR A 210 -31.55 -28.24 -1.15
CA THR A 210 -30.76 -28.39 0.08
C THR A 210 -29.42 -29.04 -0.24
N PHE A 211 -28.34 -28.55 0.34
CA PHE A 211 -27.00 -29.08 0.12
C PHE A 211 -26.86 -30.53 0.61
N THR A 212 -26.18 -31.39 -0.15
CA THR A 212 -26.03 -32.82 0.15
C THR A 212 -24.56 -33.25 0.03
N SER A 213 -23.84 -33.25 1.15
CA SER A 213 -22.40 -33.56 1.21
C SER A 213 -21.99 -34.88 0.55
N LEU A 214 -22.84 -35.91 0.55
CA LEU A 214 -22.47 -37.24 0.04
C LEU A 214 -22.11 -37.24 -1.46
N VAL A 215 -22.67 -36.31 -2.25
CA VAL A 215 -22.39 -36.18 -3.69
C VAL A 215 -21.49 -34.98 -4.02
N GLN A 216 -21.19 -34.15 -3.02
CA GLN A 216 -20.43 -32.91 -3.18
C GLN A 216 -18.99 -33.10 -2.68
N ASN A 217 -18.09 -32.29 -3.21
CA ASN A 217 -16.73 -32.18 -2.77
C ASN A 217 -16.31 -30.71 -2.68
N GLU A 218 -15.46 -30.40 -1.70
CA GLU A 218 -14.74 -29.14 -1.63
C GLU A 218 -13.34 -29.37 -2.21
N ARG A 219 -12.85 -28.45 -3.04
CA ARG A 219 -11.52 -28.53 -3.70
C ARG A 219 -11.00 -27.14 -4.06
N ALA A 220 -11.92 -26.31 -4.55
CA ALA A 220 -11.63 -24.97 -5.04
C ALA A 220 -11.40 -24.03 -3.85
N ALA A 221 -10.33 -23.24 -3.89
CA ALA A 221 -9.94 -22.40 -2.75
C ALA A 221 -11.02 -21.41 -2.28
N LEU A 222 -11.09 -21.22 -0.96
CA LEU A 222 -12.02 -20.32 -0.31
C LEU A 222 -11.70 -18.84 -0.62
N GLY A 223 -12.75 -18.02 -0.74
CA GLY A 223 -12.63 -16.56 -0.80
C GLY A 223 -13.11 -15.90 0.49
N LEU A 224 -12.57 -14.72 0.84
CA LEU A 224 -13.06 -13.89 1.94
C LEU A 224 -13.26 -12.46 1.44
N VAL A 225 -14.50 -11.98 1.46
CA VAL A 225 -14.85 -10.63 1.00
C VAL A 225 -15.87 -10.02 1.96
N ASN A 226 -15.61 -8.80 2.44
CA ASN A 226 -16.52 -8.03 3.31
C ASN A 226 -17.05 -8.82 4.54
N GLY A 227 -16.16 -9.58 5.19
CA GLY A 227 -16.49 -10.38 6.37
C GLY A 227 -17.35 -11.63 6.11
N ILE A 228 -17.48 -12.05 4.84
CA ILE A 228 -18.14 -13.28 4.44
C ILE A 228 -17.09 -14.21 3.82
N VAL A 229 -16.97 -15.43 4.34
CA VAL A 229 -16.22 -16.50 3.69
C VAL A 229 -17.10 -17.19 2.66
N TYR A 230 -16.56 -17.45 1.49
CA TYR A 230 -17.22 -18.08 0.35
C TYR A 230 -16.54 -19.41 0.04
N VAL A 231 -17.29 -20.50 0.19
CA VAL A 231 -16.81 -21.87 0.01
C VAL A 231 -17.45 -22.46 -1.26
N PRO A 232 -16.66 -22.72 -2.32
CA PRO A 232 -17.15 -23.30 -3.57
C PRO A 232 -17.14 -24.84 -3.51
N TYR A 233 -18.17 -25.48 -4.06
CA TYR A 233 -18.27 -26.94 -4.13
C TYR A 233 -18.44 -27.45 -5.57
N SER A 234 -17.92 -28.65 -5.80
CA SER A 234 -18.06 -29.44 -7.02
C SER A 234 -18.65 -30.82 -6.71
N GLY A 235 -18.72 -31.72 -7.70
CA GLY A 235 -18.95 -33.14 -7.46
C GLY A 235 -17.69 -33.87 -7.02
N HIS A 236 -17.79 -35.19 -6.89
CA HIS A 236 -16.64 -36.11 -6.79
C HIS A 236 -16.16 -36.53 -8.17
N ALA A 237 -14.86 -36.83 -8.32
CA ALA A 237 -14.31 -37.29 -9.60
C ALA A 237 -15.01 -38.59 -10.07
N GLY A 238 -15.62 -38.53 -11.26
CA GLY A 238 -16.55 -39.55 -11.76
C GLY A 238 -18.02 -39.08 -11.81
N ASP A 239 -18.29 -37.84 -11.43
CA ASP A 239 -19.54 -37.09 -11.69
C ASP A 239 -20.81 -37.79 -11.20
N CYS A 240 -20.68 -38.50 -10.08
CA CYS A 240 -21.72 -39.35 -9.53
C CYS A 240 -22.79 -38.58 -8.72
N GLY A 241 -24.03 -39.07 -8.80
CA GLY A 241 -25.15 -38.56 -8.04
C GLY A 241 -25.68 -37.22 -8.55
N SER A 242 -26.55 -36.59 -7.76
CA SER A 242 -27.22 -35.32 -8.10
C SER A 242 -26.45 -34.08 -7.62
N TYR A 243 -25.12 -34.11 -7.79
CA TYR A 243 -24.21 -33.03 -7.39
C TYR A 243 -24.48 -31.73 -8.17
N ARG A 244 -24.06 -30.59 -7.61
CA ARG A 244 -24.25 -29.26 -8.22
C ARG A 244 -23.05 -28.36 -7.93
N GLY A 245 -22.80 -27.36 -8.75
CA GLY A 245 -21.98 -26.21 -8.34
C GLY A 245 -22.70 -25.45 -7.23
N TRP A 246 -22.00 -25.19 -6.11
CA TRP A 246 -22.49 -24.30 -5.05
C TRP A 246 -21.42 -23.29 -4.67
N VAL A 247 -21.86 -22.11 -4.23
CA VAL A 247 -21.05 -21.23 -3.39
C VAL A 247 -21.83 -20.98 -2.11
N VAL A 248 -21.25 -21.36 -0.97
CA VAL A 248 -21.84 -21.13 0.36
C VAL A 248 -21.13 -19.95 1.01
N GLY A 249 -21.90 -18.92 1.37
CA GLY A 249 -21.43 -17.73 2.08
C GLY A 249 -21.76 -17.78 3.57
N VAL A 250 -20.76 -17.63 4.43
CA VAL A 250 -20.92 -17.57 5.89
C VAL A 250 -20.31 -16.28 6.43
N ARG A 251 -21.05 -15.50 7.23
CA ARG A 251 -20.50 -14.33 7.92
C ARG A 251 -19.55 -14.76 9.04
N ILE A 252 -18.30 -14.28 9.02
CA ILE A 252 -17.27 -14.76 9.96
C ILE A 252 -17.60 -14.45 11.44
N ASN A 253 -18.35 -13.37 11.68
CA ASN A 253 -18.82 -12.93 13.00
C ASN A 253 -20.23 -13.44 13.37
N ASN A 254 -20.89 -14.19 12.48
CA ASN A 254 -22.21 -14.78 12.71
C ASN A 254 -22.34 -16.08 11.89
N PRO A 255 -21.77 -17.20 12.37
CA PRO A 255 -21.81 -18.48 11.66
C PRO A 255 -23.22 -19.05 11.45
N ALA A 256 -24.26 -18.54 12.15
CA ALA A 256 -25.65 -18.88 11.88
C ALA A 256 -26.21 -18.19 10.62
N SER A 257 -25.58 -17.10 10.15
CA SER A 257 -25.94 -16.37 8.93
C SER A 257 -25.30 -17.02 7.70
N VAL A 258 -25.88 -18.17 7.30
CA VAL A 258 -25.51 -18.89 6.06
C VAL A 258 -26.40 -18.42 4.91
N THR A 259 -25.78 -18.15 3.76
CA THR A 259 -26.43 -17.88 2.47
C THR A 259 -25.77 -18.73 1.40
N ALA A 260 -26.45 -19.02 0.29
CA ALA A 260 -25.88 -19.86 -0.75
C ALA A 260 -26.44 -19.53 -2.13
N TRP A 261 -25.65 -19.86 -3.15
CA TRP A 261 -26.07 -19.98 -4.54
C TRP A 261 -25.73 -21.38 -5.05
N ALA A 262 -26.53 -21.90 -5.99
CA ALA A 262 -26.26 -23.15 -6.68
C ALA A 262 -26.65 -23.09 -8.17
N THR A 263 -26.05 -23.96 -8.97
CA THR A 263 -26.45 -24.18 -10.37
C THR A 263 -27.86 -24.78 -10.46
N THR A 264 -28.64 -24.31 -11.44
CA THR A 264 -30.06 -24.69 -11.61
C THR A 264 -30.21 -26.10 -12.20
N ALA A 265 -29.25 -26.56 -13.00
CA ALA A 265 -29.13 -27.96 -13.42
C ALA A 265 -28.20 -28.78 -12.50
N ILE A 266 -28.30 -30.10 -12.58
CA ILE A 266 -27.34 -31.03 -11.97
C ILE A 266 -25.99 -30.85 -12.70
N GLY A 267 -24.88 -31.01 -12.00
CA GLY A 267 -23.56 -30.64 -12.52
C GLY A 267 -23.24 -29.16 -12.30
N GLY A 268 -22.36 -28.60 -13.13
CA GLY A 268 -21.90 -27.22 -13.01
C GLY A 268 -20.91 -27.00 -11.87
N GLY A 269 -20.21 -28.06 -11.45
CA GLY A 269 -19.28 -28.04 -10.30
C GLY A 269 -18.14 -27.04 -10.47
N ILE A 270 -17.70 -26.42 -9.37
CA ILE A 270 -16.60 -25.45 -9.36
C ILE A 270 -15.30 -26.21 -9.05
N TRP A 271 -14.64 -26.73 -10.10
CA TRP A 271 -13.53 -27.68 -9.94
C TRP A 271 -12.13 -27.06 -9.86
N GLY A 272 -11.96 -25.83 -10.37
CA GLY A 272 -10.68 -25.15 -10.49
C GLY A 272 -10.06 -24.78 -9.14
N HIS A 273 -8.81 -25.20 -8.89
CA HIS A 273 -8.17 -25.06 -7.59
C HIS A 273 -8.04 -23.61 -7.10
N GLY A 274 -7.82 -22.66 -8.01
CA GLY A 274 -7.81 -21.21 -7.71
C GLY A 274 -9.12 -20.67 -7.11
N GLY A 275 -10.23 -21.39 -7.28
CA GLY A 275 -11.50 -21.17 -6.61
C GLY A 275 -12.11 -19.79 -6.78
N VAL A 276 -12.51 -19.18 -5.67
CA VAL A 276 -13.28 -17.92 -5.70
C VAL A 276 -12.35 -16.73 -5.94
N ALA A 277 -12.38 -16.13 -7.13
CA ALA A 277 -11.74 -14.83 -7.37
C ALA A 277 -12.67 -13.67 -6.99
N SER A 278 -12.14 -12.46 -6.79
CA SER A 278 -12.95 -11.29 -6.44
C SER A 278 -12.31 -9.95 -6.84
N ASP A 279 -13.16 -8.99 -7.21
CA ASP A 279 -12.81 -7.58 -7.44
C ASP A 279 -12.84 -6.73 -6.15
N GLY A 280 -13.00 -7.37 -4.98
CA GLY A 280 -13.19 -6.74 -3.67
C GLY A 280 -14.65 -6.51 -3.27
N ASN A 281 -15.61 -6.67 -4.20
CA ASN A 281 -17.04 -6.50 -3.94
C ASN A 281 -17.88 -7.72 -4.39
N ASN A 282 -17.51 -8.28 -5.53
CA ASN A 282 -18.17 -9.39 -6.20
C ASN A 282 -17.23 -10.59 -6.27
N MET A 283 -17.80 -11.79 -6.31
CA MET A 283 -17.06 -13.04 -6.44
C MET A 283 -17.22 -13.59 -7.86
N PHE A 284 -16.16 -14.18 -8.40
CA PHE A 284 -16.14 -14.78 -9.72
C PHE A 284 -15.73 -16.25 -9.57
N VAL A 285 -16.58 -17.15 -10.05
CA VAL A 285 -16.36 -18.59 -10.04
C VAL A 285 -16.59 -19.16 -11.44
N VAL A 286 -15.94 -20.27 -11.77
CA VAL A 286 -16.10 -20.94 -13.07
C VAL A 286 -16.78 -22.28 -12.85
N THR A 287 -17.88 -22.51 -13.56
CA THR A 287 -18.67 -23.74 -13.48
C THR A 287 -18.33 -24.70 -14.60
N GLY A 288 -18.25 -26.00 -14.26
CA GLY A 288 -18.09 -27.07 -15.23
C GLY A 288 -19.38 -27.40 -16.00
N ASN A 289 -19.41 -28.58 -16.61
CA ASN A 289 -20.54 -29.07 -17.39
C ASN A 289 -21.79 -29.35 -16.56
N THR A 290 -22.97 -29.01 -17.09
CA THR A 290 -24.29 -29.38 -16.56
C THR A 290 -24.93 -30.55 -17.31
N PHE A 291 -25.83 -31.27 -16.63
CA PHE A 291 -26.49 -32.48 -17.14
C PHE A 291 -28.00 -32.29 -17.27
N ASN A 292 -28.60 -32.99 -18.23
CA ASN A 292 -30.05 -33.10 -18.43
C ASN A 292 -30.77 -31.74 -18.54
N THR A 293 -30.11 -30.74 -19.13
CA THR A 293 -30.58 -29.35 -19.24
C THR A 293 -31.77 -29.15 -20.20
N GLY A 294 -32.12 -30.17 -20.99
CA GLY A 294 -33.14 -30.06 -22.05
C GLY A 294 -32.78 -29.05 -23.14
N GLY A 295 -31.49 -28.70 -23.27
CA GLY A 295 -31.01 -27.68 -24.20
C GLY A 295 -31.08 -26.24 -23.68
N ASN A 296 -31.50 -26.01 -22.42
CA ASN A 296 -31.61 -24.68 -21.83
C ASN A 296 -30.46 -24.39 -20.87
N TRP A 297 -29.75 -23.28 -21.07
CA TRP A 297 -28.62 -22.92 -20.20
C TRP A 297 -29.07 -22.75 -18.74
N SER A 298 -28.37 -23.42 -17.83
CA SER A 298 -28.83 -23.63 -16.45
C SER A 298 -27.72 -23.43 -15.40
N GLY A 299 -26.72 -22.61 -15.72
CA GLY A 299 -25.61 -22.25 -14.82
C GLY A 299 -24.31 -23.04 -15.00
N GLY A 300 -24.24 -23.96 -15.96
CA GLY A 300 -22.98 -24.64 -16.35
C GLY A 300 -22.14 -23.80 -17.33
N GLU A 301 -20.91 -24.24 -17.57
CA GLU A 301 -20.03 -23.73 -18.63
C GLU A 301 -19.86 -22.21 -18.63
N ALA A 302 -19.64 -21.62 -17.46
CA ALA A 302 -19.72 -20.19 -17.30
C ALA A 302 -18.73 -19.61 -16.30
N ILE A 303 -18.32 -18.35 -16.52
CA ILE A 303 -17.95 -17.48 -15.40
C ILE A 303 -19.24 -16.92 -14.80
N ILE A 304 -19.47 -17.15 -13.52
CA ILE A 304 -20.57 -16.58 -12.74
C ILE A 304 -20.00 -15.48 -11.84
N ARG A 305 -20.58 -14.28 -11.93
CA ARG A 305 -20.36 -13.17 -11.00
C ARG A 305 -21.47 -13.17 -9.95
N LEU A 306 -21.06 -13.17 -8.69
CA LEU A 306 -21.95 -13.16 -7.53
C LEU A 306 -21.75 -11.86 -6.74
N GLN A 307 -22.83 -11.22 -6.30
CA GLN A 307 -22.75 -10.13 -5.33
C GLN A 307 -22.63 -10.68 -3.90
N ALA A 308 -22.28 -9.83 -2.93
CA ALA A 308 -22.10 -10.21 -1.54
C ALA A 308 -23.31 -11.00 -0.96
N GLY A 309 -23.03 -12.15 -0.34
CA GLY A 309 -24.07 -13.05 0.22
C GLY A 309 -24.49 -14.21 -0.69
N PRO A 310 -23.51 -14.90 -1.32
CA PRO A 310 -23.40 -15.03 -2.79
C PRO A 310 -24.74 -14.91 -3.53
N ILE A 311 -25.10 -13.69 -3.94
CA ILE A 311 -26.32 -13.41 -4.69
C ILE A 311 -26.02 -13.52 -6.19
N PHE A 312 -26.88 -14.19 -6.95
CA PHE A 312 -26.84 -14.21 -8.41
C PHE A 312 -28.11 -13.56 -8.97
N SER A 313 -27.95 -12.55 -9.83
CA SER A 313 -29.09 -11.83 -10.39
C SER A 313 -29.76 -12.51 -11.58
N GLY A 314 -29.06 -13.43 -12.26
CA GLY A 314 -29.49 -14.00 -13.54
C GLY A 314 -29.39 -13.05 -14.74
N ASN A 315 -28.97 -11.80 -14.55
CA ASN A 315 -28.79 -10.86 -15.65
C ASN A 315 -27.55 -11.22 -16.49
N PRO A 316 -27.56 -10.99 -17.82
CA PRO A 316 -26.38 -11.17 -18.68
C PRO A 316 -25.13 -10.40 -18.24
N THR A 317 -25.25 -9.35 -17.42
CA THR A 317 -24.09 -8.64 -16.86
C THR A 317 -23.27 -9.50 -15.88
N ASP A 318 -23.91 -10.50 -15.27
CA ASP A 318 -23.41 -11.26 -14.13
C ASP A 318 -23.06 -12.72 -14.47
N TYR A 319 -23.16 -13.13 -15.73
CA TYR A 319 -22.58 -14.38 -16.19
C TYR A 319 -22.08 -14.26 -17.63
N TRP A 320 -21.13 -15.11 -17.99
CA TRP A 320 -20.81 -15.39 -19.38
C TRP A 320 -20.75 -16.89 -19.60
N ALA A 321 -21.38 -17.35 -20.67
CA ALA A 321 -21.21 -18.70 -21.20
C ALA A 321 -20.93 -18.61 -22.71
N PRO A 322 -20.08 -19.48 -23.27
CA PRO A 322 -19.78 -19.46 -24.70
C PRO A 322 -21.01 -19.92 -25.50
N THR A 323 -21.16 -19.44 -26.74
CA THR A 323 -22.33 -19.76 -27.58
C THR A 323 -22.46 -21.26 -27.91
N ASN A 324 -21.39 -22.03 -27.78
CA ASN A 324 -21.36 -23.49 -27.92
C ASN A 324 -21.42 -24.26 -26.59
N TRP A 325 -21.81 -23.63 -25.46
CA TRP A 325 -21.84 -24.25 -24.12
C TRP A 325 -22.47 -25.66 -24.11
N LEU A 326 -23.59 -25.87 -24.83
CA LEU A 326 -24.26 -27.17 -24.88
C LEU A 326 -23.41 -28.27 -25.54
N SER A 327 -22.51 -27.88 -26.46
CA SER A 327 -21.53 -28.81 -27.02
C SER A 327 -20.36 -29.08 -26.08
N LEU A 328 -20.07 -28.17 -25.14
CA LEU A 328 -19.07 -28.39 -24.09
C LEU A 328 -19.61 -29.33 -23.01
N ASP A 329 -20.85 -29.06 -22.55
CA ASP A 329 -21.64 -29.87 -21.61
C ASP A 329 -21.63 -31.36 -22.02
N ASN A 330 -22.01 -31.62 -23.28
CA ASN A 330 -22.14 -32.96 -23.84
C ASN A 330 -20.79 -33.67 -24.08
N GLY A 331 -19.65 -32.96 -23.97
CA GLY A 331 -18.31 -33.47 -24.32
C GLY A 331 -17.33 -33.67 -23.17
N ASP A 332 -17.65 -33.27 -21.92
CA ASP A 332 -16.66 -33.13 -20.83
C ASP A 332 -15.42 -32.29 -21.26
N ILE A 333 -15.70 -31.19 -21.96
CA ILE A 333 -14.69 -30.21 -22.38
C ILE A 333 -14.97 -28.83 -21.76
N ASP A 334 -15.36 -28.88 -20.47
CA ASP A 334 -15.85 -27.73 -19.71
C ASP A 334 -14.87 -26.60 -19.39
N LEU A 335 -15.42 -25.45 -18.99
CA LEU A 335 -14.66 -24.31 -18.46
C LEU A 335 -14.24 -24.47 -16.99
N GLY A 336 -14.92 -25.32 -16.23
CA GLY A 336 -14.70 -25.50 -14.78
C GLY A 336 -13.34 -26.06 -14.39
N GLY A 337 -12.54 -26.53 -15.36
CA GLY A 337 -11.19 -27.05 -15.16
C GLY A 337 -10.20 -26.07 -14.51
N CYS A 338 -10.40 -24.76 -14.60
CA CYS A 338 -9.54 -23.75 -13.97
C CYS A 338 -10.36 -22.71 -13.18
N GLY A 339 -9.74 -22.08 -12.18
CA GLY A 339 -10.34 -20.94 -11.49
C GLY A 339 -10.35 -19.69 -12.37
N ALA A 340 -11.24 -18.74 -12.07
CA ALA A 340 -11.21 -17.43 -12.72
C ALA A 340 -9.97 -16.66 -12.25
N VAL A 341 -9.30 -15.95 -13.16
CA VAL A 341 -8.23 -14.99 -12.82
C VAL A 341 -8.68 -13.61 -13.28
N LEU A 342 -8.62 -12.62 -12.38
CA LEU A 342 -8.97 -11.25 -12.73
C LEU A 342 -7.72 -10.50 -13.22
N ILE A 343 -7.84 -9.91 -14.41
CA ILE A 343 -6.70 -9.32 -15.14
C ILE A 343 -7.03 -7.87 -15.44
N ASP A 344 -6.21 -6.95 -14.92
CA ASP A 344 -6.25 -5.55 -15.32
C ASP A 344 -5.16 -5.25 -16.38
N VAL A 345 -5.58 -4.66 -17.49
CA VAL A 345 -4.74 -4.31 -18.64
C VAL A 345 -4.84 -2.80 -18.92
N PRO A 346 -3.99 -1.98 -18.28
CA PRO A 346 -3.89 -0.57 -18.61
C PRO A 346 -3.60 -0.36 -20.10
N GLY A 347 -4.40 0.49 -20.74
CA GLY A 347 -4.34 0.75 -22.18
C GLY A 347 -5.49 0.12 -22.97
N ALA A 348 -6.02 -1.01 -22.50
CA ALA A 348 -7.12 -1.72 -23.14
C ALA A 348 -8.50 -1.12 -22.79
N THR A 349 -9.49 -1.41 -23.64
CA THR A 349 -10.88 -1.00 -23.50
C THR A 349 -11.76 -2.19 -23.87
N PRO A 350 -12.46 -2.80 -22.89
CA PRO A 350 -12.33 -2.59 -21.44
C PRO A 350 -10.94 -2.99 -20.90
N SER A 351 -10.47 -2.30 -19.87
CA SER A 351 -9.21 -2.60 -19.17
C SER A 351 -9.37 -3.62 -18.04
N GLN A 352 -10.58 -3.81 -17.52
CA GLN A 352 -10.89 -4.67 -16.38
C GLN A 352 -11.49 -5.99 -16.86
N LEU A 353 -10.69 -7.06 -16.80
CA LEU A 353 -11.01 -8.34 -17.44
C LEU A 353 -11.11 -9.50 -16.46
N ALA A 354 -11.82 -10.54 -16.87
CA ALA A 354 -11.77 -11.87 -16.30
C ALA A 354 -11.26 -12.86 -17.35
N LEU A 355 -10.40 -13.80 -16.92
CA LEU A 355 -9.88 -14.91 -17.70
C LEU A 355 -10.56 -16.21 -17.27
N ALA A 356 -11.05 -16.99 -18.24
CA ALA A 356 -11.34 -18.42 -18.09
C ALA A 356 -10.41 -19.24 -19.01
N LEU A 357 -10.13 -20.47 -18.58
CA LEU A 357 -9.26 -21.42 -19.26
C LEU A 357 -9.97 -22.80 -19.29
N GLY A 358 -10.32 -23.28 -20.48
CA GLY A 358 -11.17 -24.47 -20.64
C GLY A 358 -10.43 -25.79 -20.88
N LYS A 359 -11.13 -26.90 -20.59
CA LYS A 359 -10.76 -28.27 -20.99
C LYS A 359 -10.84 -28.46 -22.51
N ASP A 360 -11.52 -27.58 -23.22
CA ASP A 360 -11.56 -27.49 -24.69
C ASP A 360 -10.27 -26.90 -25.30
N GLY A 361 -9.37 -26.40 -24.45
CA GLY A 361 -8.10 -25.81 -24.86
C GLY A 361 -8.20 -24.41 -25.42
N ASN A 362 -9.19 -23.64 -24.98
CA ASN A 362 -9.27 -22.20 -25.25
C ASN A 362 -9.05 -21.36 -23.99
N ALA A 363 -8.43 -20.20 -24.19
CA ALA A 363 -8.39 -19.11 -23.23
C ALA A 363 -9.42 -18.04 -23.63
N TYR A 364 -10.15 -17.51 -22.65
CA TYR A 364 -11.26 -16.59 -22.85
C TYR A 364 -11.09 -15.32 -22.01
N LEU A 365 -11.04 -14.16 -22.66
CA LEU A 365 -11.10 -12.86 -22.00
C LEU A 365 -12.50 -12.27 -22.09
N LEU A 366 -12.96 -11.72 -20.96
CA LEU A 366 -14.28 -11.16 -20.77
C LEU A 366 -14.20 -9.81 -20.06
N ASN A 367 -15.19 -8.94 -20.27
CA ASN A 367 -15.35 -7.72 -19.49
C ASN A 367 -15.91 -8.06 -18.10
N ARG A 368 -15.11 -7.96 -17.02
CA ARG A 368 -15.57 -8.39 -15.68
C ARG A 368 -16.72 -7.54 -15.11
N ASN A 369 -16.94 -6.34 -15.67
CA ASN A 369 -18.03 -5.45 -15.26
C ASN A 369 -19.34 -5.72 -15.99
N ASN A 370 -19.30 -6.42 -17.13
CA ASN A 370 -20.47 -6.80 -17.93
C ASN A 370 -20.11 -8.06 -18.73
N LEU A 371 -20.39 -9.23 -18.17
CA LEU A 371 -19.93 -10.51 -18.71
C LEU A 371 -20.59 -10.89 -20.05
N GLY A 372 -21.81 -10.43 -20.32
CA GLY A 372 -22.48 -10.48 -21.63
C GLY A 372 -23.55 -11.56 -21.79
N GLY A 373 -23.61 -12.55 -20.90
CA GLY A 373 -24.53 -13.69 -20.99
C GLY A 373 -24.03 -14.76 -21.94
N ILE A 374 -24.93 -15.37 -22.73
CA ILE A 374 -24.56 -16.38 -23.73
C ILE A 374 -24.09 -15.67 -25.02
N THR A 375 -22.81 -15.31 -25.08
CA THR A 375 -22.24 -14.52 -26.19
C THR A 375 -20.85 -14.99 -26.59
N THR A 376 -20.34 -14.49 -27.71
CA THR A 376 -18.90 -14.54 -27.98
C THR A 376 -18.12 -13.82 -26.88
N PRO A 377 -16.91 -14.28 -26.53
CA PRO A 377 -16.03 -13.59 -25.58
C PRO A 377 -15.52 -12.26 -26.17
N LEU A 378 -14.88 -11.42 -25.34
CA LEU A 378 -14.20 -10.20 -25.80
C LEU A 378 -12.99 -10.56 -26.69
N ALA A 379 -12.27 -11.61 -26.30
CA ALA A 379 -11.27 -12.27 -27.13
C ALA A 379 -11.11 -13.73 -26.69
N SER A 380 -10.69 -14.59 -27.62
CA SER A 380 -10.28 -15.96 -27.31
C SER A 380 -9.07 -16.37 -28.14
N ALA A 381 -8.28 -17.29 -27.61
CA ALA A 381 -7.22 -17.95 -28.35
C ALA A 381 -7.23 -19.45 -28.04
N ASN A 382 -6.97 -20.26 -29.05
CA ASN A 382 -6.66 -21.67 -28.83
C ASN A 382 -5.26 -21.77 -28.21
N VAL A 383 -5.18 -22.53 -27.13
CA VAL A 383 -3.95 -22.76 -26.36
C VAL A 383 -3.51 -24.22 -26.39
N GLY A 384 -3.99 -24.96 -27.41
CA GLY A 384 -3.52 -26.29 -27.83
C GLY A 384 -4.10 -27.48 -27.07
N VAL A 385 -4.46 -27.32 -25.80
CA VAL A 385 -4.62 -28.44 -24.86
C VAL A 385 -5.65 -28.21 -23.76
N GLY A 386 -6.33 -29.26 -23.31
CA GLY A 386 -7.33 -29.17 -22.25
C GLY A 386 -6.75 -28.88 -20.86
N ILE A 387 -7.13 -27.75 -20.28
CA ILE A 387 -6.63 -27.27 -18.99
C ILE A 387 -7.48 -27.88 -17.86
N ARG A 388 -6.84 -28.62 -16.92
CA ARG A 388 -7.55 -29.51 -15.96
C ARG A 388 -7.02 -29.42 -14.52
N GLY A 389 -7.85 -28.86 -13.64
CA GLY A 389 -7.74 -28.88 -12.18
C GLY A 389 -6.71 -27.93 -11.55
N GLN A 390 -6.07 -27.07 -12.33
CA GLN A 390 -4.94 -26.24 -11.90
C GLN A 390 -5.35 -24.77 -11.69
N SER A 391 -4.50 -24.01 -11.01
CA SER A 391 -4.59 -22.55 -10.92
C SER A 391 -3.69 -21.92 -12.00
N ALA A 392 -4.07 -20.77 -12.56
CA ALA A 392 -3.24 -19.99 -13.49
C ALA A 392 -2.76 -18.72 -12.81
N ALA A 393 -1.60 -18.18 -13.20
CA ALA A 393 -1.05 -16.94 -12.65
C ALA A 393 -1.07 -15.83 -13.70
N SER A 394 -1.10 -14.56 -13.28
CA SER A 394 -0.99 -13.40 -14.17
C SER A 394 -0.01 -12.37 -13.60
N TYR A 395 0.82 -11.78 -14.46
CA TYR A 395 1.90 -10.88 -14.05
C TYR A 395 2.13 -9.82 -15.13
N ARG A 396 2.88 -8.79 -14.80
CA ARG A 396 3.24 -7.73 -15.74
C ARG A 396 4.76 -7.67 -15.88
N THR A 397 5.23 -7.32 -17.06
CA THR A 397 6.62 -6.88 -17.28
C THR A 397 6.62 -5.55 -18.05
N GLY A 398 7.81 -5.00 -18.33
CA GLY A 398 7.95 -3.89 -19.28
C GLY A 398 7.36 -4.19 -20.67
N ASN A 399 7.20 -5.47 -21.03
CA ASN A 399 6.69 -5.93 -22.34
C ASN A 399 5.18 -6.22 -22.37
N GLY A 400 4.44 -6.01 -21.28
CA GLY A 400 2.97 -6.15 -21.24
C GLY A 400 2.44 -6.95 -20.04
N LYS A 401 1.13 -7.24 -20.05
CA LYS A 401 0.46 -8.13 -19.09
C LYS A 401 0.43 -9.55 -19.66
N TYR A 402 0.77 -10.52 -18.84
CA TYR A 402 0.84 -11.94 -19.16
C TYR A 402 -0.14 -12.72 -18.29
N PHE A 403 -0.57 -13.87 -18.79
CA PHE A 403 -1.01 -14.99 -17.97
C PHE A 403 -0.20 -16.24 -18.31
N VAL A 404 0.02 -17.09 -17.31
CA VAL A 404 0.77 -18.34 -17.42
C VAL A 404 0.01 -19.45 -16.72
N PHE A 405 -0.04 -20.59 -17.37
CA PHE A 405 -0.71 -21.79 -16.88
C PHE A 405 0.11 -23.01 -17.28
N ARG A 406 -0.25 -24.16 -16.74
CA ARG A 406 0.33 -25.44 -17.14
C ARG A 406 -0.58 -26.07 -18.21
N ASP A 407 0.04 -26.36 -19.35
CA ASP A 407 -0.51 -27.21 -20.40
C ASP A 407 -0.59 -28.63 -19.85
N GLY A 408 -1.82 -29.05 -19.52
CA GLY A 408 -2.18 -30.40 -19.08
C GLY A 408 -1.21 -30.99 -18.05
N SER A 409 -0.29 -31.83 -18.53
CA SER A 409 0.83 -32.36 -17.75
C SER A 409 2.19 -32.30 -18.45
N SER A 410 2.31 -31.49 -19.52
CA SER A 410 3.40 -31.55 -20.51
C SER A 410 4.26 -30.30 -20.55
N ALA A 411 3.68 -29.11 -20.39
CA ALA A 411 4.39 -27.85 -20.56
C ALA A 411 3.88 -26.74 -19.63
N ILE A 412 4.67 -25.66 -19.52
CA ILE A 412 4.25 -24.36 -18.98
C ILE A 412 4.17 -23.39 -20.15
N SER A 413 3.04 -22.70 -20.30
CA SER A 413 2.76 -21.84 -21.44
C SER A 413 2.29 -20.47 -20.96
N ALA A 414 2.91 -19.41 -21.49
CA ALA A 414 2.56 -18.03 -21.22
C ALA A 414 2.05 -17.31 -22.46
N TYR A 415 1.05 -16.47 -22.26
CA TYR A 415 0.38 -15.68 -23.28
C TYR A 415 0.30 -14.23 -22.81
N LYS A 416 0.40 -13.27 -23.73
CA LYS A 416 0.18 -11.85 -23.43
C LYS A 416 -1.26 -11.48 -23.68
N VAL A 417 -1.77 -10.58 -22.85
CA VAL A 417 -2.97 -9.78 -23.18
C VAL A 417 -2.49 -8.44 -23.71
N THR A 418 -2.86 -8.13 -24.95
CA THR A 418 -2.47 -6.89 -25.61
C THR A 418 -3.29 -5.71 -25.09
N ALA A 419 -2.67 -4.54 -25.02
CA ALA A 419 -3.33 -3.28 -24.62
C ALA A 419 -4.09 -2.62 -25.79
N THR A 420 -4.76 -3.41 -26.63
CA THR A 420 -5.58 -2.94 -27.76
C THR A 420 -7.04 -2.70 -27.33
N ASN A 421 -7.82 -2.08 -28.22
CA ASN A 421 -9.22 -1.75 -28.01
C ASN A 421 -10.06 -2.40 -29.13
N PRO A 422 -10.61 -3.62 -28.96
CA PRO A 422 -10.57 -4.48 -27.77
C PRO A 422 -9.21 -5.19 -27.56
N PRO A 423 -8.91 -5.68 -26.34
CA PRO A 423 -7.71 -6.46 -26.04
C PRO A 423 -7.74 -7.83 -26.72
N THR A 424 -6.56 -8.35 -27.09
CA THR A 424 -6.41 -9.68 -27.72
C THR A 424 -5.45 -10.57 -26.93
N ILE A 425 -5.53 -11.89 -27.14
CA ILE A 425 -4.62 -12.88 -26.58
C ILE A 425 -3.59 -13.26 -27.65
N VAL A 426 -2.30 -13.22 -27.31
CA VAL A 426 -1.21 -13.66 -28.21
C VAL A 426 -0.22 -14.57 -27.48
N PRO A 427 0.35 -15.61 -28.12
CA PRO A 427 1.35 -16.46 -27.49
C PRO A 427 2.61 -15.66 -27.13
N ALA A 428 3.23 -16.00 -25.99
CA ALA A 428 4.53 -15.44 -25.61
C ALA A 428 5.64 -16.51 -25.69
N TRP A 429 5.49 -17.60 -24.92
CA TRP A 429 6.45 -18.70 -24.88
C TRP A 429 5.79 -19.97 -24.32
N SER A 430 6.39 -21.12 -24.59
CA SER A 430 6.02 -22.41 -23.99
C SER A 430 7.27 -23.25 -23.76
N VAL A 431 7.31 -23.97 -22.65
CA VAL A 431 8.47 -24.78 -22.23
C VAL A 431 7.98 -26.15 -21.77
N SER A 432 8.54 -27.22 -22.33
CA SER A 432 8.30 -28.59 -21.90
C SER A 432 8.73 -28.80 -20.45
N GLN A 433 7.78 -29.11 -19.57
CA GLN A 433 8.02 -29.42 -18.17
C GLN A 433 6.91 -30.33 -17.66
N THR A 434 7.24 -31.56 -17.31
CA THR A 434 6.24 -32.54 -16.86
C THR A 434 5.75 -32.25 -15.44
N GLY A 435 4.60 -32.84 -15.09
CA GLY A 435 3.96 -32.71 -13.77
C GLY A 435 2.61 -32.02 -13.83
N GLN A 436 2.00 -31.80 -12.67
CA GLN A 436 0.62 -31.31 -12.54
C GLN A 436 0.46 -30.22 -11.45
N GLY A 437 1.56 -29.62 -10.98
CA GLY A 437 1.53 -28.49 -10.04
C GLY A 437 1.22 -27.17 -10.73
N SER A 438 0.51 -26.27 -10.05
CA SER A 438 0.11 -24.97 -10.62
C SER A 438 1.28 -23.97 -10.57
N PRO A 439 1.45 -23.08 -11.57
CA PRO A 439 2.49 -22.06 -11.55
C PRO A 439 2.18 -20.88 -10.63
N TRP A 440 3.22 -20.22 -10.16
CA TRP A 440 3.18 -18.91 -9.50
C TRP A 440 4.32 -18.02 -10.01
N VAL A 441 4.33 -16.73 -9.65
CA VAL A 441 5.30 -15.77 -10.19
C VAL A 441 5.94 -14.95 -9.09
N THR A 442 7.26 -14.78 -9.12
CA THR A 442 7.96 -13.75 -8.34
C THR A 442 8.36 -12.59 -9.22
N THR A 443 8.39 -11.39 -8.65
CA THR A 443 9.01 -10.19 -9.22
C THR A 443 9.78 -9.45 -8.13
N THR A 444 10.74 -8.61 -8.49
CA THR A 444 11.43 -7.76 -7.50
C THR A 444 10.61 -6.54 -7.09
N ASP A 445 9.72 -6.07 -7.97
CA ASP A 445 8.92 -4.83 -7.81
C ASP A 445 7.59 -4.86 -8.60
N GLY A 446 6.97 -6.03 -8.76
CA GLY A 446 5.70 -6.19 -9.47
C GLY A 446 5.79 -6.11 -11.00
N THR A 447 6.93 -5.70 -11.56
CA THR A 447 7.12 -5.58 -13.02
C THR A 447 8.47 -6.07 -13.53
N ASN A 448 9.54 -5.86 -12.79
CA ASN A 448 10.88 -6.30 -13.15
C ASN A 448 11.20 -7.68 -12.58
N ASN A 449 12.10 -8.38 -13.26
CA ASN A 449 12.58 -9.71 -12.88
C ASN A 449 11.44 -10.71 -12.65
N ALA A 450 10.45 -10.73 -13.55
CA ALA A 450 9.39 -11.73 -13.51
C ALA A 450 9.99 -13.13 -13.72
N ILE A 451 9.76 -14.02 -12.77
CA ILE A 451 10.20 -15.42 -12.80
C ILE A 451 8.97 -16.29 -12.52
N VAL A 452 8.61 -17.13 -13.50
CA VAL A 452 7.54 -18.12 -13.36
C VAL A 452 8.12 -19.36 -12.70
N TRP A 453 7.58 -19.73 -11.54
CA TRP A 453 7.94 -20.92 -10.80
C TRP A 453 6.89 -22.01 -10.97
N VAL A 454 7.33 -23.27 -10.96
CA VAL A 454 6.42 -24.42 -10.88
C VAL A 454 7.13 -25.61 -10.23
N VAL A 455 6.35 -26.54 -9.68
CA VAL A 455 6.86 -27.87 -9.30
C VAL A 455 6.38 -28.91 -10.31
N GLY A 456 7.24 -29.87 -10.64
CA GLY A 456 6.89 -31.07 -11.41
C GLY A 456 6.01 -32.05 -10.63
N SER A 457 4.90 -31.57 -10.04
CA SER A 457 4.17 -32.31 -9.00
C SER A 457 3.39 -33.51 -9.53
N GLY A 458 3.11 -34.48 -8.66
CA GLY A 458 2.37 -35.70 -9.02
C GLY A 458 3.23 -36.62 -9.89
N ASN A 459 2.84 -36.83 -11.14
CA ASN A 459 3.56 -37.72 -12.07
C ASN A 459 4.76 -37.05 -12.79
N GLY A 460 5.18 -35.85 -12.36
CA GLY A 460 6.40 -35.20 -12.87
C GLY A 460 7.65 -35.59 -12.10
N ASP A 461 8.73 -34.82 -12.29
CA ASP A 461 10.02 -35.02 -11.63
C ASP A 461 10.06 -34.71 -10.12
N GLN A 462 8.98 -34.12 -9.58
CA GLN A 462 8.85 -33.66 -8.20
C GLN A 462 9.97 -32.68 -7.75
N ARG A 463 10.48 -31.88 -8.68
CA ARG A 463 11.46 -30.81 -8.45
C ARG A 463 10.86 -29.44 -8.72
N LEU A 464 11.51 -28.42 -8.16
CA LEU A 464 11.19 -27.01 -8.38
C LEU A 464 11.89 -26.52 -9.65
N HIS A 465 11.17 -25.75 -10.46
CA HIS A 465 11.65 -25.17 -11.72
C HIS A 465 11.29 -23.68 -11.78
N ALA A 466 12.08 -22.91 -12.52
CA ALA A 466 11.89 -21.49 -12.72
C ALA A 466 12.25 -21.06 -14.15
N TYR A 467 11.44 -20.20 -14.74
CA TYR A 467 11.59 -19.67 -16.10
C TYR A 467 11.48 -18.15 -16.11
N ASN A 468 12.22 -17.50 -17.00
CA ASN A 468 12.11 -16.06 -17.23
C ASN A 468 10.71 -15.70 -17.76
N GLY A 469 10.03 -14.76 -17.10
CA GLY A 469 8.64 -14.41 -17.41
C GLY A 469 8.42 -13.79 -18.79
N ASP A 470 9.44 -13.22 -19.42
CA ASP A 470 9.32 -12.64 -20.77
C ASP A 470 9.65 -13.65 -21.89
N THR A 471 10.54 -14.62 -21.64
CA THR A 471 11.12 -15.47 -22.71
C THR A 471 10.94 -16.97 -22.52
N GLY A 472 10.54 -17.44 -21.33
CA GLY A 472 10.53 -18.87 -20.99
C GLY A 472 11.93 -19.48 -20.79
N ALA A 473 13.01 -18.69 -20.90
CA ALA A 473 14.36 -19.22 -20.69
C ALA A 473 14.52 -19.78 -19.27
N VAL A 474 15.13 -20.95 -19.14
CA VAL A 474 15.37 -21.62 -17.85
C VAL A 474 16.22 -20.72 -16.95
N VAL A 475 15.69 -20.37 -15.78
CA VAL A 475 16.39 -19.67 -14.71
C VAL A 475 16.90 -20.69 -13.68
N TYR A 476 16.10 -21.72 -13.38
CA TYR A 476 16.44 -22.81 -12.47
C TYR A 476 15.71 -24.08 -12.90
N ALA A 477 16.40 -25.22 -12.92
CA ALA A 477 15.83 -26.53 -13.30
C ALA A 477 15.80 -27.54 -12.13
N GLY A 478 16.24 -27.10 -10.94
CA GLY A 478 16.70 -27.98 -9.89
C GLY A 478 17.75 -28.99 -10.39
N GLY A 479 17.86 -30.10 -9.67
CA GLY A 479 18.71 -31.24 -10.03
C GLY A 479 19.70 -31.62 -8.93
N GLY A 480 19.97 -30.73 -7.99
CA GLY A 480 20.84 -30.97 -6.85
C GLY A 480 20.38 -32.16 -5.99
N THR A 481 21.35 -32.78 -5.31
CA THR A 481 21.21 -34.04 -4.56
C THR A 481 20.06 -34.03 -3.55
N ASN A 482 19.77 -32.88 -2.95
CA ASN A 482 18.79 -32.73 -1.86
C ASN A 482 17.44 -32.14 -2.30
N GLU A 483 17.28 -31.72 -3.56
CA GLU A 483 16.16 -30.89 -4.02
C GLU A 483 14.90 -31.67 -4.40
N LEU A 484 14.94 -33.00 -4.38
CA LEU A 484 13.78 -33.84 -4.62
C LEU A 484 12.75 -33.66 -3.49
N MET A 485 11.54 -33.26 -3.85
CA MET A 485 10.39 -33.26 -2.94
C MET A 485 9.66 -34.59 -3.07
N ALA A 486 9.51 -35.34 -1.99
CA ALA A 486 8.85 -36.63 -2.02
C ALA A 486 7.32 -36.47 -1.88
N ASN A 487 6.55 -37.25 -2.65
CA ASN A 487 5.09 -37.34 -2.54
C ASN A 487 4.36 -36.01 -2.74
N THR A 488 4.82 -35.22 -3.71
CA THR A 488 4.11 -34.01 -4.17
C THR A 488 2.76 -34.40 -4.79
N ARG A 489 1.73 -33.55 -4.62
CA ARG A 489 0.40 -33.79 -5.18
C ARG A 489 0.13 -32.87 -6.36
N LYS A 490 -0.72 -33.33 -7.28
CA LYS A 490 -1.28 -32.50 -8.37
C LYS A 490 -2.03 -31.28 -7.82
N TRP A 491 -2.15 -30.23 -8.64
CA TRP A 491 -2.84 -28.95 -8.38
C TRP A 491 -2.13 -28.02 -7.38
N ASN A 492 -1.42 -28.60 -6.41
CA ASN A 492 -0.62 -27.93 -5.39
C ASN A 492 0.38 -26.92 -6.00
N ILE A 493 0.67 -25.86 -5.23
CA ILE A 493 1.32 -24.61 -5.65
C ILE A 493 2.16 -24.05 -4.50
N GLY A 494 3.31 -23.45 -4.83
CA GLY A 494 4.21 -22.85 -3.85
C GLY A 494 3.80 -21.44 -3.46
N ILE A 495 4.26 -21.00 -2.28
CA ILE A 495 4.16 -19.60 -1.84
C ILE A 495 5.54 -19.00 -1.65
N VAL A 496 5.64 -17.68 -1.74
CA VAL A 496 6.87 -16.94 -1.51
C VAL A 496 6.70 -15.93 -0.40
N ALA A 497 7.64 -15.94 0.55
CA ALA A 497 7.74 -14.93 1.60
C ALA A 497 9.16 -14.88 2.15
N ARG A 498 9.69 -13.66 2.38
CA ARG A 498 10.98 -13.41 3.06
C ARG A 498 12.16 -14.16 2.42
N GLY A 499 12.32 -14.08 1.10
CA GLY A 499 13.40 -14.74 0.36
C GLY A 499 13.30 -16.27 0.30
N ARG A 500 12.16 -16.84 0.72
CA ARG A 500 11.92 -18.29 0.75
C ARG A 500 10.70 -18.70 -0.08
N ILE A 501 10.82 -19.84 -0.74
CA ILE A 501 9.70 -20.58 -1.33
C ILE A 501 9.30 -21.68 -0.35
N TYR A 502 8.02 -21.80 -0.03
CA TYR A 502 7.47 -22.92 0.74
C TYR A 502 6.54 -23.75 -0.14
N PHE A 503 6.69 -25.07 -0.09
CA PHE A 503 5.86 -26.02 -0.83
C PHE A 503 5.44 -27.17 0.10
N ALA A 504 4.14 -27.42 0.21
CA ALA A 504 3.62 -28.47 1.07
C ALA A 504 3.40 -29.76 0.25
N ALA A 505 3.97 -30.87 0.68
CA ALA A 505 3.79 -32.19 0.09
C ALA A 505 3.26 -33.18 1.13
N SER A 506 2.96 -34.42 0.73
CA SER A 506 2.41 -35.42 1.64
C SER A 506 3.40 -35.72 2.77
N ASN A 507 2.95 -35.55 4.02
CA ASN A 507 3.72 -35.68 5.26
C ASN A 507 4.92 -34.71 5.43
N LYS A 508 5.18 -33.77 4.52
CA LYS A 508 6.31 -32.84 4.65
C LYS A 508 6.13 -31.52 3.91
N VAL A 509 6.43 -30.42 4.59
CA VAL A 509 6.63 -29.09 4.00
C VAL A 509 8.12 -28.92 3.70
N TYR A 510 8.40 -28.40 2.51
CA TYR A 510 9.73 -28.08 2.02
C TYR A 510 9.89 -26.56 1.97
N ALA A 511 11.07 -26.07 2.36
CA ALA A 511 11.47 -24.69 2.15
C ALA A 511 12.70 -24.66 1.22
N PHE A 512 12.73 -23.68 0.33
CA PHE A 512 13.89 -23.31 -0.47
C PHE A 512 14.21 -21.85 -0.18
N ALA A 513 15.49 -21.49 -0.17
CA ALA A 513 15.95 -20.13 0.01
C ALA A 513 16.77 -19.71 -1.21
N VAL A 514 16.63 -18.45 -1.62
CA VAL A 514 17.71 -17.82 -2.41
C VAL A 514 18.97 -17.78 -1.55
N PRO A 515 20.18 -17.86 -2.14
CA PRO A 515 21.39 -17.67 -1.36
C PRO A 515 21.35 -16.32 -0.65
N ALA A 516 21.88 -16.27 0.57
CA ALA A 516 22.26 -15.01 1.16
C ALA A 516 23.41 -14.40 0.33
N GLY A 517 23.07 -13.57 -0.66
CA GLY A 517 23.93 -12.43 -0.97
C GLY A 517 24.18 -11.69 0.35
N ASN A 518 25.43 -11.29 0.60
CA ASN A 518 25.84 -10.64 1.86
C ASN A 518 24.76 -9.64 2.27
N PRO A 519 24.06 -9.86 3.40
CA PRO A 519 22.69 -9.42 3.53
C PRO A 519 22.61 -7.92 3.30
N THR A 520 21.85 -7.52 2.27
CA THR A 520 21.28 -6.16 2.22
C THR A 520 20.70 -5.93 3.60
N PRO A 521 21.21 -4.94 4.37
CA PRO A 521 20.87 -4.83 5.78
C PRO A 521 19.37 -4.84 5.89
N THR A 522 18.84 -5.81 6.65
CA THR A 522 17.41 -5.98 6.85
C THR A 522 16.86 -4.59 7.17
N PRO A 523 15.87 -4.06 6.42
CA PRO A 523 15.26 -2.81 6.81
C PRO A 523 14.76 -3.00 8.25
N ILE A 524 15.39 -2.32 9.20
CA ILE A 524 14.80 -2.06 10.51
C ILE A 524 13.40 -1.57 10.16
N PRO A 525 12.34 -2.24 10.64
CA PRO A 525 11.02 -2.14 10.04
C PRO A 525 10.67 -0.67 9.85
N THR A 526 10.65 -0.22 8.60
CA THR A 526 10.01 1.03 8.24
C THR A 526 8.63 0.93 8.87
N PRO A 527 8.27 1.80 9.83
CA PRO A 527 7.00 1.67 10.52
C PRO A 527 5.93 1.55 9.43
N THR A 528 5.15 0.47 9.48
CA THR A 528 4.03 0.23 8.57
C THR A 528 3.35 1.57 8.35
N PRO A 529 3.21 2.07 7.09
CA PRO A 529 2.73 3.42 6.85
C PRO A 529 1.40 3.56 7.58
N THR A 530 1.47 4.19 8.75
CA THR A 530 0.38 4.18 9.71
C THR A 530 -0.66 5.05 9.05
N PRO A 531 -1.88 4.57 8.80
CA PRO A 531 -2.84 5.24 7.93
C PRO A 531 -2.95 6.69 8.37
N THR A 532 -2.30 7.59 7.62
CA THR A 532 -1.92 8.89 8.18
C THR A 532 -3.19 9.70 8.26
N PRO A 533 -3.64 10.11 9.45
CA PRO A 533 -4.81 10.95 9.59
C PRO A 533 -4.65 12.19 8.69
N PRO A 534 -5.66 12.57 7.88
CA PRO A 534 -5.53 13.68 6.95
C PRO A 534 -5.00 14.93 7.67
N ALA A 535 -4.05 15.62 7.04
CA ALA A 535 -3.29 16.68 7.72
C ALA A 535 -4.21 17.67 8.43
N GLY A 536 -3.96 17.90 9.73
CA GLY A 536 -4.78 18.77 10.57
C GLY A 536 -6.04 18.12 11.18
N LEU A 537 -6.29 16.82 11.00
CA LEU A 537 -7.33 16.10 11.76
C LEU A 537 -6.91 16.04 13.23
N VAL A 538 -7.75 16.57 14.11
CA VAL A 538 -7.51 16.67 15.57
C VAL A 538 -8.25 15.59 16.35
N ALA A 539 -9.43 15.18 15.89
CA ALA A 539 -10.20 14.09 16.47
C ALA A 539 -11.04 13.42 15.40
N GLY A 540 -11.12 12.08 15.40
CA GLY A 540 -11.93 11.32 14.44
C GLY A 540 -12.59 10.09 15.07
N TYR A 541 -13.91 9.97 14.96
CA TYR A 541 -14.71 8.88 15.54
C TYR A 541 -15.57 8.21 14.47
N GLY A 542 -15.21 6.98 14.10
CA GLY A 542 -15.97 6.15 13.16
C GLY A 542 -16.98 5.21 13.82
N PHE A 543 -17.13 5.28 15.15
CA PHE A 543 -18.13 4.53 15.94
C PHE A 543 -18.25 3.03 15.59
N ASN A 544 -17.13 2.38 15.25
CA ASN A 544 -17.11 1.01 14.75
C ASN A 544 -16.83 -0.05 15.83
N GLU A 545 -16.64 0.36 17.10
CA GLU A 545 -16.53 -0.51 18.28
C GLU A 545 -17.81 -1.33 18.48
N GLY A 546 -18.97 -0.67 18.53
CA GLY A 546 -20.28 -1.33 18.58
C GLY A 546 -20.71 -1.87 19.95
N SER A 547 -19.90 -1.69 20.98
CA SER A 547 -20.23 -2.02 22.36
C SER A 547 -19.31 -1.23 23.31
N GLY A 548 -19.61 -1.25 24.61
CA GLY A 548 -18.84 -0.53 25.64
C GLY A 548 -19.32 0.90 25.87
N ALA A 549 -18.63 1.61 26.77
CA ALA A 549 -18.99 2.93 27.27
C ALA A 549 -18.12 4.07 26.69
N THR A 550 -17.27 3.79 25.70
CA THR A 550 -16.29 4.74 25.14
C THR A 550 -16.20 4.64 23.63
N VAL A 551 -15.80 5.73 22.98
CA VAL A 551 -15.46 5.80 21.55
C VAL A 551 -13.98 6.16 21.42
N ASN A 552 -13.26 5.49 20.53
CA ASN A 552 -11.82 5.70 20.34
C ASN A 552 -11.55 6.74 19.25
N ASP A 553 -10.53 7.55 19.47
CA ASP A 553 -10.07 8.56 18.51
C ASP A 553 -9.07 7.96 17.50
N ALA A 554 -9.48 7.92 16.24
CA ALA A 554 -8.69 7.45 15.10
C ALA A 554 -7.83 8.54 14.42
N SER A 555 -7.73 9.74 15.02
CA SER A 555 -6.75 10.77 14.60
C SER A 555 -5.36 10.58 15.20
N GLY A 556 -5.18 9.57 16.07
CA GLY A 556 -3.89 9.28 16.73
C GLY A 556 -3.57 10.18 17.92
N HIS A 557 -4.46 11.09 18.32
CA HIS A 557 -4.25 11.99 19.48
C HIS A 557 -4.78 11.42 20.81
N GLY A 558 -5.46 10.27 20.79
CA GLY A 558 -5.90 9.57 22.00
C GLY A 558 -7.05 10.26 22.73
N ILE A 559 -7.86 11.07 22.03
CA ILE A 559 -8.99 11.79 22.63
C ILE A 559 -10.21 10.85 22.79
N THR A 560 -10.12 9.87 23.69
CA THR A 560 -11.20 8.92 23.97
C THR A 560 -12.46 9.64 24.48
N GLY A 561 -13.59 9.40 23.84
CA GLY A 561 -14.89 9.97 24.23
C GLY A 561 -15.69 9.03 25.14
N ASN A 562 -16.31 9.56 26.20
CA ASN A 562 -17.16 8.80 27.12
C ASN A 562 -18.64 8.89 26.72
N ILE A 563 -19.32 7.75 26.60
CA ILE A 563 -20.72 7.66 26.15
C ILE A 563 -21.67 7.81 27.34
N PHE A 564 -22.57 8.78 27.26
CA PHE A 564 -23.64 9.00 28.23
C PHE A 564 -25.00 8.80 27.54
N GLY A 565 -25.62 7.65 27.74
CA GLY A 565 -26.98 7.37 27.28
C GLY A 565 -27.21 7.29 25.76
N ALA A 566 -26.19 7.50 24.91
CA ALA A 566 -26.26 7.11 23.50
C ALA A 566 -26.07 5.59 23.37
N THR A 567 -26.67 4.97 22.36
CA THR A 567 -26.64 3.51 22.17
C THR A 567 -26.00 3.10 20.85
N TRP A 568 -25.20 2.03 20.88
CA TRP A 568 -24.64 1.42 19.68
C TRP A 568 -25.72 0.82 18.80
N ILE A 569 -25.61 1.04 17.50
CA ILE A 569 -26.48 0.40 16.50
C ILE A 569 -25.68 -0.20 15.34
N THR A 570 -26.25 -1.23 14.73
CA THR A 570 -25.81 -1.77 13.43
C THR A 570 -26.53 -1.02 12.31
N GLY A 571 -25.81 -0.58 11.27
CA GLY A 571 -26.39 0.21 10.18
C GLY A 571 -26.05 1.71 10.26
N GLY A 572 -24.80 2.02 10.60
CA GLY A 572 -24.23 3.33 10.34
C GLY A 572 -24.14 3.63 8.84
N ARG A 573 -23.58 4.79 8.48
CA ARG A 573 -23.23 5.08 7.10
C ARG A 573 -22.08 4.18 6.64
N PHE A 574 -21.11 3.94 7.53
CA PHE A 574 -19.96 3.06 7.30
C PHE A 574 -19.80 2.10 8.49
N GLY A 575 -20.58 1.01 8.48
CA GLY A 575 -20.53 -0.04 9.49
C GLY A 575 -21.53 0.18 10.62
N LYS A 576 -21.04 0.60 11.79
CA LYS A 576 -21.85 0.85 13.00
C LYS A 576 -21.98 2.37 13.25
N ALA A 577 -22.80 2.76 14.22
CA ALA A 577 -22.97 4.16 14.60
C ALA A 577 -23.50 4.29 16.03
N LEU A 578 -23.59 5.53 16.54
CA LEU A 578 -24.30 5.85 17.78
C LEU A 578 -25.66 6.48 17.50
N SER A 579 -26.67 6.04 18.26
CA SER A 579 -28.02 6.58 18.30
C SER A 579 -28.22 7.44 19.54
N PHE A 580 -28.81 8.62 19.36
CA PHE A 580 -29.01 9.67 20.37
C PHE A 580 -30.50 9.95 20.54
N ASN A 581 -30.97 10.01 21.78
CA ASN A 581 -32.40 10.05 22.11
C ASN A 581 -33.08 11.43 22.05
N GLY A 582 -32.34 12.51 21.78
CA GLY A 582 -32.88 13.87 21.75
C GLY A 582 -33.22 14.51 23.09
N SER A 583 -32.83 13.93 24.23
CA SER A 583 -33.17 14.46 25.56
C SER A 583 -32.07 14.33 26.62
N SER A 584 -31.19 13.32 26.51
CA SER A 584 -30.10 13.08 27.47
C SER A 584 -28.85 12.41 26.88
N SER A 585 -28.92 11.82 25.68
CA SER A 585 -27.80 11.11 25.07
C SER A 585 -26.71 12.05 24.53
N TYR A 586 -25.44 11.79 24.84
CA TYR A 586 -24.27 12.47 24.24
C TYR A 586 -22.98 11.65 24.39
N VAL A 587 -21.90 12.11 23.76
CA VAL A 587 -20.52 11.66 24.04
C VAL A 587 -19.71 12.85 24.55
N ASP A 588 -18.96 12.68 25.65
CA ASP A 588 -18.06 13.69 26.21
C ASP A 588 -16.61 13.43 25.79
N LEU A 589 -15.98 14.39 25.11
CA LEU A 589 -14.57 14.34 24.70
C LEU A 589 -13.65 15.12 25.66
N GLY A 590 -14.19 15.68 26.75
CA GLY A 590 -13.45 16.50 27.69
C GLY A 590 -13.05 17.87 27.12
N ASN A 591 -12.05 18.50 27.73
CA ASN A 591 -11.47 19.78 27.28
C ASN A 591 -9.94 19.70 27.04
N PRO A 592 -9.44 18.73 26.23
CA PRO A 592 -8.02 18.59 25.96
C PRO A 592 -7.49 19.80 25.18
N ALA A 593 -6.22 20.16 25.39
CA ALA A 593 -5.58 21.32 24.75
C ALA A 593 -5.68 21.31 23.21
N LEU A 594 -5.63 20.13 22.59
CA LEU A 594 -5.79 19.97 21.15
C LEU A 594 -7.16 20.42 20.61
N LEU A 595 -8.23 20.37 21.41
CA LEU A 595 -9.56 20.86 21.04
C LEU A 595 -9.80 22.33 21.42
N GLN A 596 -8.80 23.02 21.95
CA GLN A 596 -8.85 24.44 22.32
C GLN A 596 -8.46 25.37 21.14
N ILE A 597 -8.88 25.00 19.93
CA ILE A 597 -8.47 25.60 18.66
C ILE A 597 -9.12 26.99 18.50
N THR A 598 -8.32 28.04 18.29
CA THR A 598 -8.80 29.42 18.11
C THR A 598 -8.75 29.94 16.66
N GLY A 599 -8.00 29.25 15.79
CA GLY A 599 -7.83 29.59 14.37
C GLY A 599 -8.93 29.01 13.46
N SER A 600 -8.58 28.78 12.18
CA SER A 600 -9.47 28.11 11.22
C SER A 600 -9.81 26.68 11.66
N MET A 601 -11.01 26.21 11.35
CA MET A 601 -11.52 24.91 11.79
C MET A 601 -12.44 24.28 10.74
N THR A 602 -12.57 22.95 10.78
CA THR A 602 -13.62 22.22 10.06
C THR A 602 -14.20 21.13 10.95
N TRP A 603 -15.51 20.95 10.89
CA TRP A 603 -16.23 19.85 11.55
C TRP A 603 -17.05 19.12 10.50
N SER A 604 -17.02 17.79 10.47
CA SER A 604 -17.84 17.00 9.56
C SER A 604 -18.38 15.73 10.23
N ALA A 605 -19.55 15.27 9.79
CA ALA A 605 -20.17 14.02 10.21
C ALA A 605 -21.19 13.53 9.19
N TRP A 606 -21.47 12.23 9.21
CA TRP A 606 -22.70 11.68 8.64
C TRP A 606 -23.80 11.70 9.71
N VAL A 607 -24.98 12.21 9.38
CA VAL A 607 -26.11 12.32 10.32
C VAL A 607 -27.42 11.86 9.70
N LYS A 608 -28.25 11.21 10.51
CA LYS A 608 -29.60 10.75 10.16
C LYS A 608 -30.55 11.04 11.31
N ALA A 609 -31.17 12.22 11.27
CA ALA A 609 -32.07 12.67 12.33
C ALA A 609 -33.39 11.89 12.32
N ALA A 610 -33.83 11.45 13.50
CA ALA A 610 -35.08 10.72 13.69
C ALA A 610 -36.26 11.65 14.03
N ALA A 611 -35.98 12.83 14.58
CA ALA A 611 -36.99 13.83 14.94
C ALA A 611 -36.53 15.28 14.68
N ASN A 612 -37.50 16.18 14.70
CA ASN A 612 -37.34 17.63 14.64
C ASN A 612 -37.65 18.21 16.03
N PRO A 613 -36.65 18.37 16.92
CA PRO A 613 -36.86 19.02 18.22
C PRO A 613 -37.27 20.50 18.04
N PRO A 614 -37.93 21.14 19.03
CA PRO A 614 -38.36 22.54 18.90
C PRO A 614 -37.19 23.54 18.80
N ASP A 615 -36.01 23.15 19.27
CA ASP A 615 -34.78 23.93 19.29
C ASP A 615 -33.66 23.23 18.48
N ASP A 616 -32.43 23.77 18.57
CA ASP A 616 -31.24 23.18 17.96
C ASP A 616 -30.94 21.73 18.42
N GLY A 617 -30.72 20.84 17.45
CA GLY A 617 -30.13 19.51 17.66
C GLY A 617 -28.63 19.54 17.35
N GLN A 618 -27.78 19.29 18.34
CA GLN A 618 -26.34 19.56 18.26
C GLN A 618 -25.54 18.33 17.80
N ILE A 619 -24.89 18.40 16.64
CA ILE A 619 -24.07 17.31 16.08
C ILE A 619 -22.76 17.24 16.87
N VAL A 620 -22.04 18.36 16.96
CA VAL A 620 -20.90 18.54 17.88
C VAL A 620 -20.83 19.98 18.35
N ALA A 621 -20.49 20.21 19.61
CA ALA A 621 -20.34 21.56 20.16
C ALA A 621 -19.23 21.66 21.22
N LYS A 622 -18.59 22.82 21.24
CA LYS A 622 -17.75 23.32 22.34
C LYS A 622 -18.23 24.72 22.69
N SER A 623 -19.42 24.81 23.27
CA SER A 623 -20.08 26.09 23.50
C SER A 623 -20.93 26.08 24.77
N ASN A 624 -20.92 27.21 25.48
CA ASN A 624 -21.69 27.51 26.68
C ASN A 624 -22.74 28.61 26.41
N ASP A 625 -23.30 28.63 25.22
CA ASP A 625 -24.08 29.73 24.63
C ASP A 625 -23.24 30.98 24.32
N LEU A 626 -22.52 31.55 25.29
CA LEU A 626 -21.80 32.82 25.15
C LEU A 626 -20.48 32.78 24.34
N SER A 627 -19.89 31.59 24.15
CA SER A 627 -18.56 31.44 23.54
C SER A 627 -18.42 30.11 22.79
N GLY A 628 -17.35 29.99 22.00
CA GLY A 628 -16.98 28.77 21.30
C GLY A 628 -17.72 28.54 19.98
N TRP A 629 -17.91 27.26 19.65
CA TRP A 629 -18.36 26.81 18.34
C TRP A 629 -19.34 25.64 18.39
N GLN A 630 -20.15 25.48 17.34
CA GLN A 630 -21.20 24.48 17.20
C GLN A 630 -21.36 24.04 15.74
N LEU A 631 -21.56 22.74 15.49
CA LEU A 631 -22.17 22.19 14.28
C LEU A 631 -23.51 21.57 14.69
N LYS A 632 -24.61 22.05 14.11
CA LYS A 632 -25.97 21.85 14.60
C LYS A 632 -26.96 21.61 13.47
N THR A 633 -28.17 21.22 13.84
CA THR A 633 -29.38 21.29 12.99
C THR A 633 -30.40 22.18 13.67
N SER A 634 -31.05 23.07 12.93
CA SER A 634 -31.66 24.26 13.51
C SER A 634 -32.97 24.66 12.81
N PRO A 635 -33.99 25.12 13.56
CA PRO A 635 -35.20 25.71 13.00
C PRO A 635 -35.06 27.21 12.66
N ASP A 636 -33.94 27.85 13.01
CA ASP A 636 -33.81 29.33 13.08
C ASP A 636 -34.05 30.05 11.74
N THR A 637 -33.91 29.37 10.60
CA THR A 637 -34.06 29.96 9.25
C THR A 637 -35.10 29.24 8.38
N GLY A 638 -35.92 28.35 8.94
CA GLY A 638 -36.89 27.55 8.20
C GLY A 638 -37.12 26.17 8.81
N PRO A 639 -37.80 25.25 8.09
CA PRO A 639 -37.88 23.86 8.54
C PRO A 639 -36.48 23.24 8.60
N HIS A 640 -36.19 22.52 9.69
CA HIS A 640 -34.84 22.15 10.16
C HIS A 640 -33.75 22.06 9.08
N THR A 641 -32.91 23.08 9.02
CA THR A 641 -31.70 23.16 8.21
C THR A 641 -30.49 22.68 9.01
N PHE A 642 -29.31 22.64 8.40
CA PHE A 642 -28.04 22.48 9.08
C PHE A 642 -27.45 23.86 9.40
N GLY A 643 -26.65 23.97 10.45
CA GLY A 643 -26.02 25.23 10.85
C GLY A 643 -24.64 25.03 11.46
N VAL A 644 -23.74 25.99 11.24
CA VAL A 644 -22.45 26.09 11.93
C VAL A 644 -22.34 27.47 12.59
N THR A 645 -21.79 27.53 13.80
CA THR A 645 -21.65 28.77 14.59
C THR A 645 -20.23 28.90 15.15
N VAL A 646 -19.68 30.11 15.11
CA VAL A 646 -18.44 30.49 15.81
C VAL A 646 -18.63 31.83 16.54
N SER A 647 -18.03 31.98 17.72
CA SER A 647 -18.06 33.21 18.53
C SER A 647 -16.72 33.95 18.48
N GLY A 648 -16.75 35.26 18.24
CA GLY A 648 -15.60 36.16 18.36
C GLY A 648 -15.61 37.05 19.62
N GLY A 649 -16.61 36.87 20.48
CA GLY A 649 -16.93 37.77 21.59
C GLY A 649 -18.19 37.32 22.32
N THR A 650 -18.37 37.75 23.58
CA THR A 650 -19.51 37.37 24.44
C THR A 650 -20.89 37.78 23.91
N THR A 651 -20.94 38.60 22.86
CA THR A 651 -22.18 39.05 22.19
C THR A 651 -22.13 38.94 20.66
N ALA A 652 -21.11 38.28 20.10
CA ALA A 652 -20.82 38.29 18.66
C ALA A 652 -20.63 36.88 18.10
N PHE A 653 -21.74 36.28 17.63
CA PHE A 653 -21.74 35.03 16.87
C PHE A 653 -21.79 35.30 15.38
N ALA A 654 -21.06 34.51 14.60
CA ALA A 654 -21.34 34.30 13.20
C ALA A 654 -22.00 32.92 13.05
N GLN A 655 -23.16 32.88 12.39
CA GLN A 655 -23.87 31.63 12.12
C GLN A 655 -24.15 31.49 10.64
N ARG A 656 -23.78 30.36 10.05
CA ARG A 656 -24.10 29.98 8.67
C ARG A 656 -25.11 28.84 8.70
N TYR A 657 -26.24 29.03 8.03
CA TYR A 657 -27.27 28.03 7.84
C TYR A 657 -27.22 27.47 6.41
N SER A 658 -27.65 26.22 6.22
CA SER A 658 -27.78 25.60 4.91
C SER A 658 -29.05 26.07 4.18
N ALA A 659 -29.09 26.02 2.84
CA ALA A 659 -30.35 26.17 2.11
C ALA A 659 -31.14 24.84 2.07
N THR A 660 -30.47 23.70 2.18
CA THR A 660 -31.12 22.38 2.30
C THR A 660 -31.92 22.29 3.61
N VAL A 661 -33.22 22.03 3.46
CA VAL A 661 -34.10 21.53 4.51
C VAL A 661 -33.91 20.01 4.63
N ARG A 662 -33.68 19.52 5.85
CA ARG A 662 -33.39 18.11 6.11
C ARG A 662 -34.66 17.26 6.24
N SER A 663 -34.75 16.19 5.45
CA SER A 663 -35.74 15.13 5.64
C SER A 663 -35.38 14.23 6.82
N LEU A 664 -36.36 13.83 7.62
CA LEU A 664 -36.16 12.83 8.67
C LEU A 664 -35.80 11.47 8.09
N ASN A 665 -35.12 10.64 8.90
CA ASN A 665 -34.70 9.28 8.55
C ASN A 665 -33.91 9.17 7.23
N THR A 666 -33.26 10.25 6.81
CA THR A 666 -32.43 10.35 5.61
C THR A 666 -31.00 10.67 6.03
N TRP A 667 -30.01 10.00 5.42
CA TRP A 667 -28.59 10.28 5.67
C TRP A 667 -28.15 11.55 4.94
N TYR A 668 -27.48 12.44 5.66
CA TYR A 668 -26.78 13.59 5.08
C TYR A 668 -25.35 13.62 5.61
N HIS A 669 -24.38 13.88 4.73
CA HIS A 669 -23.06 14.32 5.17
C HIS A 669 -23.08 15.83 5.34
N VAL A 670 -22.65 16.32 6.50
CA VAL A 670 -22.71 17.74 6.84
C VAL A 670 -21.33 18.18 7.28
N ALA A 671 -20.82 19.28 6.72
CA ALA A 671 -19.57 19.88 7.17
C ALA A 671 -19.70 21.39 7.34
N GLY A 672 -19.17 21.92 8.44
CA GLY A 672 -19.01 23.36 8.67
C GLY A 672 -17.54 23.74 8.60
N VAL A 673 -17.20 24.79 7.86
CA VAL A 673 -15.83 25.28 7.65
C VAL A 673 -15.74 26.73 8.11
N TYR A 674 -14.84 27.00 9.05
CA TYR A 674 -14.46 28.35 9.47
C TYR A 674 -13.04 28.65 9.00
N ASN A 675 -12.88 29.68 8.18
CA ASN A 675 -11.57 30.19 7.78
C ASN A 675 -11.32 31.54 8.44
N ALA A 676 -10.50 31.54 9.50
CA ALA A 676 -10.19 32.72 10.31
C ALA A 676 -9.43 33.80 9.50
N ALA A 677 -8.49 33.38 8.65
CA ALA A 677 -7.68 34.27 7.82
C ALA A 677 -8.50 34.93 6.70
N ALA A 678 -9.33 34.14 6.00
CA ALA A 678 -10.20 34.65 4.95
C ALA A 678 -11.52 35.26 5.47
N ARG A 679 -11.79 35.13 6.78
CA ARG A 679 -13.05 35.49 7.45
C ARG A 679 -14.29 34.89 6.74
N THR A 680 -14.21 33.62 6.35
CA THR A 680 -15.35 32.88 5.80
C THR A 680 -15.92 31.87 6.80
N LEU A 681 -17.23 31.64 6.71
CA LEU A 681 -17.97 30.63 7.44
C LEU A 681 -18.92 29.98 6.45
N ASP A 682 -18.64 28.74 6.12
CA ASP A 682 -19.22 27.98 5.02
C ASP A 682 -19.82 26.68 5.54
N ILE A 683 -20.92 26.23 4.93
CA ILE A 683 -21.55 24.95 5.25
C ILE A 683 -21.72 24.12 3.98
N TYR A 684 -21.57 22.81 4.13
CA TYR A 684 -21.61 21.83 3.05
C TYR A 684 -22.59 20.74 3.40
N VAL A 685 -23.42 20.36 2.43
CA VAL A 685 -24.38 19.25 2.54
C VAL A 685 -24.11 18.29 1.39
N ASN A 686 -23.94 17.00 1.71
CA ASN A 686 -23.57 15.94 0.76
C ASN A 686 -22.37 16.31 -0.14
N GLY A 687 -21.36 16.97 0.44
CA GLY A 687 -20.12 17.34 -0.24
C GLY A 687 -20.23 18.55 -1.18
N VAL A 688 -21.36 19.26 -1.20
CA VAL A 688 -21.56 20.48 -1.99
C VAL A 688 -21.72 21.67 -1.06
N ARG A 689 -21.07 22.81 -1.37
CA ARG A 689 -21.22 24.05 -0.60
C ARG A 689 -22.66 24.54 -0.71
N ASP A 690 -23.36 24.58 0.42
CA ASP A 690 -24.79 24.87 0.51
C ASP A 690 -25.02 26.07 1.43
N ASN A 691 -24.42 27.21 1.08
CA ASN A 691 -24.52 28.42 1.89
C ASN A 691 -25.89 29.09 1.72
N GLY A 692 -26.78 28.83 2.68
CA GLY A 692 -27.93 29.68 2.95
C GLY A 692 -27.54 30.93 3.76
N VAL A 693 -28.40 31.31 4.71
CA VAL A 693 -28.31 32.55 5.48
C VAL A 693 -27.01 32.65 6.28
N LEU A 694 -26.36 33.82 6.26
CA LEU A 694 -25.38 34.23 7.26
C LEU A 694 -26.05 35.20 8.24
N THR A 695 -25.81 35.02 9.54
CA THR A 695 -26.06 36.05 10.56
C THR A 695 -24.75 36.42 11.25
N GLY A 696 -24.65 37.69 11.67
CA GLY A 696 -23.48 38.23 12.35
C GLY A 696 -22.25 38.46 11.47
N THR A 697 -21.13 38.83 12.11
CA THR A 697 -19.85 39.12 11.44
C THR A 697 -18.84 38.02 11.77
N ILE A 698 -18.26 37.42 10.73
CA ILE A 698 -17.30 36.33 10.88
C ILE A 698 -15.99 36.88 11.48
N PRO A 699 -15.57 36.41 12.68
CA PRO A 699 -14.44 36.97 13.37
C PRO A 699 -13.11 36.50 12.77
N ALA A 700 -12.02 37.20 13.08
CA ALA A 700 -10.66 36.84 12.65
C ALA A 700 -9.98 35.76 13.54
N SER A 701 -10.60 35.42 14.67
CA SER A 701 -10.25 34.32 15.57
C SER A 701 -11.50 34.00 16.40
N GLN A 702 -11.68 32.74 16.81
CA GLN A 702 -12.82 32.34 17.65
C GLN A 702 -12.41 32.21 19.13
N ILE A 703 -13.32 32.46 20.06
CA ILE A 703 -13.07 32.37 21.51
C ILE A 703 -13.21 30.92 21.98
N ASN A 704 -12.09 30.32 22.38
CA ASN A 704 -12.05 29.02 23.04
C ASN A 704 -12.93 29.01 24.32
N SER A 705 -14.04 28.28 24.28
CA SER A 705 -14.92 28.11 25.45
C SER A 705 -14.28 27.18 26.50
N ALA A 706 -14.48 27.47 27.78
CA ALA A 706 -13.94 26.66 28.88
C ALA A 706 -14.63 25.30 29.07
N VAL A 707 -15.77 25.06 28.41
CA VAL A 707 -16.53 23.81 28.51
C VAL A 707 -15.95 22.67 27.67
N ASN A 708 -16.33 21.44 28.01
CA ASN A 708 -15.98 20.24 27.23
C ASN A 708 -16.54 20.29 25.80
N VAL A 709 -15.91 19.53 24.91
CA VAL A 709 -16.48 19.20 23.60
C VAL A 709 -17.42 18.02 23.74
N ASN A 710 -18.64 18.15 23.22
CA ASN A 710 -19.62 17.08 23.25
C ASN A 710 -20.16 16.78 21.84
N ILE A 711 -20.31 15.50 21.52
CA ILE A 711 -21.02 15.00 20.34
C ILE A 711 -22.47 14.71 20.77
N GLY A 712 -23.46 15.17 20.02
CA GLY A 712 -24.88 14.96 20.33
C GLY A 712 -25.52 15.96 21.31
N ARG A 713 -24.76 16.90 21.91
CA ARG A 713 -25.33 18.00 22.74
C ARG A 713 -24.48 19.28 22.75
N ARG A 714 -25.05 20.37 23.27
CA ARG A 714 -24.31 21.56 23.78
C ARG A 714 -24.16 21.49 25.30
N SER A 715 -23.22 22.25 25.87
CA SER A 715 -23.16 22.41 27.33
C SER A 715 -24.41 23.16 27.80
N GLY A 716 -25.11 22.62 28.80
CA GLY A 716 -26.35 23.19 29.34
C GLY A 716 -27.65 22.75 28.64
N GLY A 717 -27.62 21.98 27.55
CA GLY A 717 -28.84 21.44 26.90
C GLY A 717 -28.68 21.16 25.40
N TYR A 718 -29.80 21.14 24.67
CA TYR A 718 -29.86 21.05 23.20
C TYR A 718 -29.27 19.75 22.64
N TYR A 719 -30.10 18.70 22.55
CA TYR A 719 -29.69 17.33 22.21
C TYR A 719 -30.06 16.94 20.79
N PHE A 720 -29.19 16.19 20.11
CA PHE A 720 -29.50 15.59 18.82
C PHE A 720 -30.41 14.35 18.97
N ASN A 721 -31.40 14.22 18.10
CA ASN A 721 -32.30 13.06 18.04
C ASN A 721 -32.11 12.31 16.72
N GLY A 722 -31.50 11.13 16.78
CA GLY A 722 -31.17 10.31 15.62
C GLY A 722 -29.76 9.74 15.69
N ILE A 723 -29.20 9.39 14.53
CA ILE A 723 -27.93 8.68 14.41
C ILE A 723 -26.83 9.65 13.95
N ILE A 724 -25.67 9.57 14.58
CA ILE A 724 -24.42 10.23 14.14
C ILE A 724 -23.40 9.14 13.85
N ASP A 725 -22.70 9.30 12.73
CA ASP A 725 -21.59 8.46 12.29
C ASP A 725 -20.43 9.34 11.79
N GLU A 726 -19.22 8.80 11.71
CA GLU A 726 -18.11 9.40 10.95
C GLU A 726 -17.71 10.84 11.36
N MET A 727 -17.68 11.13 12.66
CA MET A 727 -17.42 12.46 13.20
C MET A 727 -15.94 12.85 13.11
N ARG A 728 -15.61 14.01 12.51
CA ARG A 728 -14.24 14.56 12.36
C ARG A 728 -14.14 16.02 12.81
N ILE A 729 -13.03 16.37 13.45
CA ILE A 729 -12.69 17.75 13.84
C ILE A 729 -11.29 18.08 13.32
N TYR A 730 -11.14 19.21 12.62
CA TYR A 730 -9.88 19.69 12.05
C TYR A 730 -9.48 21.07 12.60
N ASN A 731 -8.17 21.32 12.75
CA ASN A 731 -7.60 22.64 13.10
C ASN A 731 -7.28 23.53 11.89
N ARG A 732 -7.96 23.29 10.76
CA ARG A 732 -7.87 24.11 9.55
C ARG A 732 -9.18 24.13 8.78
N ALA A 733 -9.29 25.07 7.85
CA ALA A 733 -10.34 25.05 6.85
C ALA A 733 -10.04 23.99 5.78
N LEU A 734 -10.99 23.09 5.51
CA LEU A 734 -10.92 22.16 4.38
C LEU A 734 -11.46 22.80 3.10
N SER A 735 -10.94 22.35 1.95
CA SER A 735 -11.52 22.61 0.64
C SER A 735 -12.73 21.70 0.37
N GLN A 736 -13.56 22.05 -0.63
CA GLN A 736 -14.70 21.21 -1.02
C GLN A 736 -14.27 19.80 -1.45
N ALA A 737 -13.13 19.66 -2.13
CA ALA A 737 -12.61 18.36 -2.56
C ALA A 737 -12.25 17.46 -1.37
N GLU A 738 -11.67 18.04 -0.32
CA GLU A 738 -11.36 17.31 0.92
C GLU A 738 -12.64 16.91 1.67
N ILE A 739 -13.67 17.77 1.70
CA ILE A 739 -14.98 17.45 2.28
C ILE A 739 -15.68 16.33 1.49
N GLN A 740 -15.50 16.28 0.17
CA GLN A 740 -15.97 15.18 -0.68
C GLN A 740 -15.16 13.89 -0.47
N ALA A 741 -13.86 13.98 -0.16
CA ALA A 741 -13.04 12.83 0.19
C ALA A 741 -13.46 12.26 1.56
N ASP A 742 -13.62 13.12 2.58
CA ASP A 742 -14.12 12.75 3.92
C ASP A 742 -15.48 12.07 3.85
N MET A 743 -16.41 12.61 3.03
CA MET A 743 -17.74 12.04 2.84
C MET A 743 -17.72 10.59 2.37
N ASN A 744 -16.71 10.20 1.59
CA ASN A 744 -16.63 8.90 0.91
C ASN A 744 -15.62 7.94 1.54
N THR A 745 -14.87 8.36 2.57
CA THR A 745 -13.78 7.58 3.19
C THR A 745 -14.09 7.35 4.67
N PRO A 746 -14.24 6.10 5.17
CA PRO A 746 -14.47 5.87 6.61
C PRO A 746 -13.35 6.40 7.52
N VAL A 747 -13.71 6.79 8.75
CA VAL A 747 -12.75 7.19 9.79
C VAL A 747 -11.86 5.99 10.14
N GLY A 748 -10.55 6.21 10.13
CA GLY A 748 -9.56 5.17 10.42
C GLY A 748 -9.20 4.29 9.22
N SER A 749 -9.85 4.46 8.06
CA SER A 749 -9.42 3.86 6.79
C SER A 749 -8.77 4.89 5.87
N TRP A 750 -7.80 5.63 6.40
CA TRP A 750 -7.10 6.68 5.66
C TRP A 750 -6.16 6.09 4.59
N PRO A 751 -6.17 6.58 3.34
CA PRO A 751 -5.17 6.19 2.36
C PRO A 751 -3.78 6.66 2.82
N PRO A 752 -2.71 5.88 2.60
CA PRO A 752 -1.35 6.34 2.87
C PRO A 752 -1.05 7.57 2.00
N THR A 753 -0.40 8.58 2.56
CA THR A 753 -0.10 9.84 1.86
C THR A 753 0.68 9.55 0.57
N PRO A 754 0.20 9.95 -0.61
CA PRO A 754 0.87 9.64 -1.86
C PRO A 754 2.19 10.41 -1.96
N THR A 755 3.26 9.71 -2.35
CA THR A 755 4.54 10.32 -2.74
C THR A 755 4.29 11.34 -3.85
N PRO A 756 4.78 12.60 -3.75
CA PRO A 756 4.49 13.63 -4.73
C PRO A 756 4.99 13.22 -6.13
N THR A 757 4.08 13.22 -7.09
CA THR A 757 4.38 12.87 -8.49
C THR A 757 5.22 13.99 -9.14
N PRO A 758 6.31 13.67 -9.86
CA PRO A 758 7.12 14.69 -10.52
C PRO A 758 6.36 15.37 -11.67
N THR A 759 6.40 16.70 -11.69
CA THR A 759 5.86 17.51 -12.80
C THR A 759 6.70 17.31 -14.07
N PRO A 760 6.11 16.99 -15.23
CA PRO A 760 6.87 16.80 -16.47
C PRO A 760 7.38 18.12 -17.05
N THR A 761 8.68 18.21 -17.27
CA THR A 761 9.34 19.32 -17.98
C THR A 761 9.09 19.22 -19.50
N PRO A 762 8.79 20.31 -20.22
CA PRO A 762 8.46 20.26 -21.65
C PRO A 762 9.61 19.80 -22.55
N ALA A 763 9.26 19.16 -23.66
CA ALA A 763 10.22 18.60 -24.62
C ALA A 763 11.02 19.69 -25.38
N PRO A 764 12.33 19.52 -25.58
CA PRO A 764 13.16 20.49 -26.30
C PRO A 764 12.91 20.46 -27.81
N THR A 765 12.87 21.64 -28.42
CA THR A 765 12.74 21.82 -29.88
C THR A 765 14.07 21.55 -30.57
N SER A 766 14.05 20.87 -31.73
CA SER A 766 15.27 20.59 -32.50
C SER A 766 15.79 21.83 -33.23
N THR A 767 17.12 22.01 -33.24
CA THR A 767 17.85 23.10 -33.91
C THR A 767 19.12 22.49 -34.54
N PRO A 768 19.58 22.91 -35.73
CA PRO A 768 20.04 21.94 -36.73
C PRO A 768 21.53 21.55 -36.74
N THR A 769 21.77 20.44 -37.46
CA THR A 769 23.04 19.76 -37.76
C THR A 769 24.19 20.67 -38.20
N ALA A 770 25.39 20.39 -37.68
CA ALA A 770 26.66 20.85 -38.26
C ALA A 770 27.35 19.74 -39.09
N THR A 771 27.92 20.13 -40.22
CA THR A 771 28.44 19.24 -41.29
C THR A 771 29.82 18.61 -40.93
N PRO A 772 30.11 17.35 -41.31
CA PRO A 772 31.31 16.63 -40.83
C PRO A 772 32.58 16.87 -41.66
N ARG A 773 33.77 16.58 -41.09
CA ARG A 773 35.05 16.54 -41.82
C ARG A 773 35.91 15.29 -41.54
N ALA A 774 35.99 14.44 -42.56
CA ALA A 774 37.06 13.52 -42.98
C ALA A 774 37.70 12.51 -41.99
N THR A 775 37.45 11.23 -42.30
CA THR A 775 38.03 9.97 -41.77
C THR A 775 39.41 9.65 -42.38
N PRO A 776 40.17 8.71 -41.77
CA PRO A 776 40.59 7.51 -42.53
C PRO A 776 40.29 6.17 -41.82
N THR A 777 40.07 5.13 -42.64
CA THR A 777 39.64 3.74 -42.33
C THR A 777 40.68 2.74 -42.92
N PRO A 778 40.56 1.39 -42.80
CA PRO A 778 39.74 0.52 -41.92
C PRO A 778 40.58 -0.54 -41.13
N THR A 779 40.07 -1.26 -40.11
CA THR A 779 39.38 -2.59 -40.21
C THR A 779 39.34 -3.25 -38.80
N ALA A 780 38.43 -4.12 -38.33
CA ALA A 780 36.97 -4.29 -38.48
C ALA A 780 36.43 -5.38 -37.50
N THR A 781 35.17 -5.27 -37.04
CA THR A 781 34.24 -6.34 -36.55
C THR A 781 34.50 -7.04 -35.18
N PRO A 782 33.49 -7.34 -34.30
CA PRO A 782 32.07 -6.89 -34.21
C PRO A 782 31.59 -6.28 -32.85
N THR A 783 30.49 -5.51 -32.94
CA THR A 783 29.33 -5.37 -32.02
C THR A 783 29.42 -5.49 -30.48
N ALA A 784 29.07 -4.40 -29.78
CA ALA A 784 28.15 -4.41 -28.61
C ALA A 784 27.54 -3.02 -28.35
N THR A 785 26.26 -2.97 -27.94
CA THR A 785 25.54 -1.74 -27.54
C THR A 785 25.24 -1.77 -26.03
N PRO A 786 25.61 -0.76 -25.24
CA PRO A 786 25.01 -0.49 -23.93
C PRO A 786 23.73 0.37 -24.15
N THR A 787 22.51 -0.10 -23.90
CA THR A 787 21.87 -0.38 -22.60
C THR A 787 21.65 0.92 -21.77
N PRO A 788 20.40 1.27 -21.40
CA PRO A 788 20.07 2.57 -20.81
C PRO A 788 20.58 2.79 -19.37
N SER A 789 20.73 4.06 -18.99
CA SER A 789 21.37 4.50 -17.74
C SER A 789 20.57 4.23 -16.44
N PRO A 790 21.27 4.11 -15.29
CA PRO A 790 20.67 3.99 -13.96
C PRO A 790 19.98 5.30 -13.48
N PRO A 791 19.15 5.25 -12.42
CA PRO A 791 18.55 6.44 -11.82
C PRO A 791 19.61 7.46 -11.37
N SER A 792 19.27 8.75 -11.45
CA SER A 792 20.25 9.83 -11.26
C SER A 792 20.67 10.00 -9.80
N ASN A 793 21.97 9.83 -9.54
CA ASN A 793 22.59 10.07 -8.23
C ASN A 793 22.61 11.58 -7.93
N THR A 794 21.52 12.11 -7.34
CA THR A 794 21.36 13.56 -7.12
C THR A 794 22.47 14.17 -6.26
N PHE A 795 23.10 13.41 -5.36
CA PHE A 795 24.24 13.88 -4.54
C PHE A 795 25.49 14.24 -5.37
N LEU A 796 25.62 13.77 -6.62
CA LEU A 796 26.77 14.08 -7.47
C LEU A 796 26.67 15.47 -8.11
N THR A 797 25.45 16.02 -8.25
CA THR A 797 25.26 17.36 -8.82
C THR A 797 25.89 18.42 -7.90
N ASN A 798 26.79 19.24 -8.46
CA ASN A 798 27.57 20.25 -7.75
C ASN A 798 28.46 19.70 -6.60
N LEU A 799 28.77 18.40 -6.62
CA LEU A 799 29.86 17.86 -5.81
C LEU A 799 31.19 18.42 -6.32
N TYR A 800 31.91 19.08 -5.42
CA TYR A 800 33.15 19.77 -5.70
C TYR A 800 34.38 18.89 -5.44
N ALA A 801 34.38 18.09 -4.36
CA ALA A 801 35.41 17.09 -4.10
C ALA A 801 34.87 15.98 -3.21
N TYR A 802 35.51 14.81 -3.24
CA TYR A 802 35.21 13.73 -2.32
C TYR A 802 36.44 12.86 -2.03
N TYR A 803 36.73 12.68 -0.75
CA TYR A 803 37.90 11.95 -0.26
C TYR A 803 37.41 10.77 0.58
N LYS A 804 37.71 9.54 0.13
CA LYS A 804 37.41 8.33 0.89
C LYS A 804 38.20 8.26 2.19
N LEU A 805 39.47 8.67 2.14
CA LEU A 805 40.42 8.57 3.26
C LEU A 805 40.83 7.12 3.59
N ASP A 806 40.75 6.21 2.61
CA ASP A 806 41.12 4.80 2.73
C ASP A 806 42.60 4.50 2.44
N GLU A 807 43.44 5.51 2.20
CA GLU A 807 44.87 5.32 1.91
C GLU A 807 45.69 4.93 3.16
N GLY A 808 46.61 3.98 2.99
CA GLY A 808 47.47 3.51 4.10
C GLY A 808 48.47 4.56 4.62
N SER A 809 48.85 5.56 3.82
CA SER A 809 49.78 6.65 4.16
C SER A 809 49.81 7.72 3.04
N GLY A 810 50.46 8.86 3.27
CA GLY A 810 50.69 9.88 2.24
C GLY A 810 49.51 10.82 2.04
N GLY A 811 49.36 11.35 0.83
CA GLY A 811 48.25 12.24 0.45
C GLY A 811 46.88 11.54 0.48
N ALA A 812 45.84 12.25 0.03
CA ALA A 812 44.51 11.69 -0.19
C ALA A 812 44.01 11.98 -1.61
N SER A 813 43.37 11.00 -2.22
CA SER A 813 42.89 11.07 -3.60
C SER A 813 41.47 11.62 -3.64
N ASP A 814 41.23 12.63 -4.49
CA ASP A 814 39.87 13.06 -4.80
C ASP A 814 39.24 12.06 -5.77
N ALA A 815 38.30 11.26 -5.26
CA ALA A 815 37.54 10.29 -6.03
C ALA A 815 36.35 10.92 -6.78
N SER A 816 36.18 12.25 -6.74
CA SER A 816 35.31 12.97 -7.67
C SER A 816 35.94 13.11 -9.06
N ILE A 817 35.12 13.49 -10.05
CA ILE A 817 35.58 13.78 -11.42
C ILE A 817 36.62 14.91 -11.51
N ASN A 818 36.78 15.72 -10.45
CA ASN A 818 37.65 16.89 -10.45
C ASN A 818 39.12 16.58 -10.10
N ARG A 819 39.41 15.42 -9.49
CA ARG A 819 40.77 14.93 -9.14
C ARG A 819 41.63 15.94 -8.36
N ARG A 820 41.03 16.71 -7.45
CA ARG A 820 41.70 17.66 -6.52
C ARG A 820 42.43 16.94 -5.37
N ASN A 821 43.45 16.15 -5.70
CA ASN A 821 44.20 15.36 -4.72
C ASN A 821 44.88 16.25 -3.67
N LEU A 822 44.86 15.81 -2.41
CA LEU A 822 45.51 16.47 -1.28
C LEU A 822 46.90 15.88 -1.03
N SER A 823 47.89 16.72 -0.76
CA SER A 823 49.18 16.31 -0.21
C SER A 823 49.11 16.17 1.31
N GLN A 824 49.97 15.31 1.87
CA GLN A 824 50.19 15.27 3.32
C GLN A 824 51.03 16.47 3.75
N GLY A 825 50.56 17.18 4.77
CA GLY A 825 51.23 18.31 5.42
C GLY A 825 52.38 17.89 6.33
N SER A 826 52.61 18.67 7.39
CA SER A 826 53.56 18.29 8.44
C SER A 826 53.16 16.97 9.12
N GLY A 827 54.13 16.29 9.73
CA GLY A 827 53.88 15.05 10.49
C GLY A 827 53.44 13.86 9.64
N THR A 828 53.01 12.79 10.32
CA THR A 828 52.59 11.52 9.70
C THR A 828 51.14 11.21 10.04
N ILE A 829 50.30 11.03 9.03
CA ILE A 829 48.90 10.57 9.19
C ILE A 829 48.88 9.06 8.98
N GLY A 830 48.48 8.33 10.03
CA GLY A 830 48.34 6.88 9.98
C GLY A 830 47.08 6.42 9.24
N ALA A 831 46.85 5.12 9.29
CA ALA A 831 45.61 4.49 8.85
C ALA A 831 44.95 3.76 10.03
N GLY A 832 43.64 3.56 9.94
CA GLY A 832 42.85 2.77 10.87
C GLY A 832 41.60 2.19 10.22
N THR A 833 40.81 1.44 10.98
CA THR A 833 39.53 0.91 10.49
C THR A 833 38.52 2.04 10.37
N GLY A 834 38.01 2.25 9.15
CA GLY A 834 37.02 3.28 8.86
C GLY A 834 35.65 2.98 9.44
N LYS A 835 34.71 3.89 9.20
CA LYS A 835 33.28 3.60 9.30
C LYS A 835 32.86 2.67 8.17
N ILE A 836 33.52 2.78 7.02
CA ILE A 836 33.11 2.19 5.75
C ILE A 836 34.12 1.12 5.31
N ASN A 837 35.40 1.49 5.23
CA ASN A 837 36.50 0.58 4.89
C ASN A 837 37.77 0.91 5.71
N GLY A 838 38.72 1.67 5.15
CA GLY A 838 39.86 2.23 5.86
C GLY A 838 39.61 3.72 6.09
N ALA A 839 40.16 4.27 7.17
CA ALA A 839 40.13 5.71 7.43
C ALA A 839 41.53 6.22 7.77
N ARG A 840 41.75 7.52 7.61
CA ARG A 840 42.99 8.19 8.02
C ARG A 840 42.94 8.49 9.52
N LEU A 841 44.05 8.15 10.20
CA LEU A 841 44.22 8.34 11.64
C LEU A 841 45.13 9.55 11.91
N TRP A 842 44.54 10.59 12.50
CA TRP A 842 45.28 11.70 13.05
C TRP A 842 45.63 11.42 14.51
N SER A 843 46.89 11.59 14.86
CA SER A 843 47.43 11.50 16.23
C SER A 843 47.80 12.90 16.75
N GLY A 844 46.91 13.88 16.50
CA GLY A 844 47.24 15.30 16.50
C GLY A 844 47.17 16.04 17.83
N GLY A 845 47.97 17.10 17.92
CA GLY A 845 48.02 18.08 19.00
C GLY A 845 47.83 19.51 18.47
N TYR A 846 48.36 20.51 19.19
CA TYR A 846 48.40 21.91 18.75
C TYR A 846 49.21 22.12 17.45
N SER A 847 50.09 21.17 17.10
CA SER A 847 50.93 21.15 15.88
C SER A 847 51.09 19.73 15.32
N GLY A 848 49.98 19.03 15.08
CA GLY A 848 49.96 17.67 14.53
C GLY A 848 49.91 17.62 13.00
N PRO A 849 49.50 16.47 12.43
CA PRO A 849 49.49 16.28 10.99
C PRO A 849 48.17 16.71 10.33
N PHE A 850 48.19 16.97 9.01
CA PHE A 850 47.00 17.35 8.24
C PHE A 850 47.12 17.02 6.74
N LEU A 851 45.99 16.94 6.04
CA LEU A 851 45.94 16.88 4.57
C LEU A 851 45.62 18.27 4.04
N PHE A 852 46.23 18.67 2.92
CA PHE A 852 45.99 19.98 2.31
C PHE A 852 46.10 19.96 0.78
N ASP A 853 45.37 20.86 0.12
CA ASP A 853 45.50 21.11 -1.32
C ASP A 853 46.69 22.06 -1.56
N ALA A 854 47.85 21.52 -1.95
CA ALA A 854 49.03 22.31 -2.28
C ALA A 854 48.90 23.12 -3.58
N SER A 855 47.88 22.87 -4.41
CA SER A 855 47.78 23.46 -5.74
C SER A 855 47.17 24.88 -5.75
N SER A 856 46.65 25.36 -4.62
CA SER A 856 45.61 26.37 -4.68
C SER A 856 45.35 27.18 -3.41
N THR A 857 45.26 28.51 -3.60
CA THR A 857 44.61 29.44 -2.67
C THR A 857 43.18 29.86 -3.11
N SER A 858 42.74 29.44 -4.30
CA SER A 858 41.51 29.90 -4.98
C SER A 858 40.40 28.85 -5.13
N THR A 859 40.71 27.56 -4.92
CA THR A 859 39.74 26.45 -4.81
C THR A 859 39.12 26.41 -3.42
N PHE A 860 38.00 25.70 -3.32
CA PHE A 860 37.18 25.58 -2.10
C PHE A 860 36.64 26.92 -1.57
N GLN A 861 36.56 27.92 -2.46
CA GLN A 861 35.99 29.25 -2.21
C GLN A 861 34.53 29.28 -2.72
N PRO A 862 33.52 29.31 -1.85
CA PRO A 862 32.12 29.33 -2.30
C PRO A 862 31.63 30.73 -2.72
N GLY A 863 32.13 31.81 -2.10
CA GLY A 863 31.71 33.18 -2.43
C GLY A 863 30.22 33.41 -2.09
N ALA A 864 29.47 33.93 -3.05
CA ALA A 864 28.00 34.03 -2.97
C ALA A 864 27.26 32.69 -3.21
N SER A 865 27.98 31.62 -3.50
CA SER A 865 27.41 30.29 -3.74
C SER A 865 27.19 29.55 -2.42
N HIS A 866 26.18 28.69 -2.35
CA HIS A 866 25.97 27.82 -1.20
C HIS A 866 27.13 26.83 -1.05
N ILE A 867 27.44 26.42 0.18
CA ILE A 867 28.46 25.39 0.48
C ILE A 867 27.88 24.33 1.40
N PHE A 868 28.28 23.08 1.22
CA PHE A 868 28.04 22.00 2.16
C PHE A 868 29.24 21.07 2.27
N VAL A 869 29.45 20.51 3.45
CA VAL A 869 30.49 19.52 3.74
C VAL A 869 29.86 18.40 4.56
N SER A 870 30.25 17.16 4.29
CA SER A 870 29.97 16.00 5.14
C SER A 870 31.23 15.24 5.46
N ALA A 871 31.31 14.64 6.64
CA ALA A 871 32.39 13.74 7.05
C ALA A 871 31.89 12.73 8.07
N TRP A 872 32.46 11.53 8.07
CA TRP A 872 32.44 10.66 9.23
C TRP A 872 33.64 10.99 10.12
N VAL A 873 33.43 11.11 11.43
CA VAL A 873 34.47 11.43 12.40
C VAL A 873 34.37 10.54 13.63
N LYS A 874 35.52 10.18 14.21
CA LYS A 874 35.63 9.44 15.46
C LYS A 874 36.74 10.03 16.31
N SER A 875 36.40 10.52 17.50
CA SER A 875 37.36 11.13 18.43
C SER A 875 38.22 10.05 19.10
N ALA A 876 39.53 10.28 19.25
CA ALA A 876 40.41 9.37 20.00
C ALA A 876 40.37 9.62 21.52
N VAL A 877 40.07 10.85 21.94
CA VAL A 877 39.85 11.21 23.36
C VAL A 877 38.55 12.00 23.52
N THR A 878 38.06 12.13 24.74
CA THR A 878 36.76 12.74 25.05
C THR A 878 36.87 14.19 25.55
N THR A 879 38.09 14.75 25.66
CA THR A 879 38.40 16.08 26.20
C THR A 879 39.60 16.71 25.50
N TYR A 880 39.52 18.00 25.15
CA TYR A 880 40.58 18.77 24.48
C TYR A 880 40.59 20.21 24.98
N SER A 881 41.78 20.77 25.17
CA SER A 881 42.00 22.16 25.61
C SER A 881 42.15 23.16 24.46
N TYR A 882 41.76 22.78 23.25
CA TYR A 882 41.89 23.56 22.00
C TYR A 882 40.87 23.06 20.97
N ASP A 883 40.52 23.95 20.03
CA ASP A 883 39.64 23.65 18.90
C ASP A 883 40.30 22.64 17.94
N ALA A 884 39.51 21.84 17.20
CA ALA A 884 40.07 20.87 16.26
C ALA A 884 39.31 20.84 14.94
N GLY A 885 39.99 21.22 13.85
CA GLY A 885 39.43 21.25 12.51
C GLY A 885 39.17 19.85 11.93
N ILE A 886 38.01 19.67 11.32
CA ILE A 886 37.63 18.47 10.57
C ILE A 886 37.89 18.71 9.09
N ALA A 887 37.30 19.77 8.53
CA ALA A 887 37.55 20.24 7.17
C ALA A 887 37.26 21.74 7.08
N GLY A 888 38.11 22.50 6.39
CA GLY A 888 37.91 23.95 6.30
C GLY A 888 38.95 24.68 5.46
N LYS A 889 38.72 25.98 5.33
CA LYS A 889 39.66 26.92 4.73
C LYS A 889 39.85 28.12 5.65
N PHE A 890 41.06 28.24 6.19
CA PHE A 890 41.38 29.12 7.30
C PHE A 890 42.81 29.65 7.19
N VAL A 891 43.00 30.96 7.39
CA VAL A 891 44.32 31.60 7.54
C VAL A 891 44.25 32.57 8.71
N LEU A 892 45.11 32.47 9.72
CA LEU A 892 45.08 33.44 10.81
C LEU A 892 45.23 34.89 10.28
N PRO A 893 44.35 35.84 10.65
CA PRO A 893 43.28 35.76 11.67
C PRO A 893 41.85 35.56 11.11
N HIS A 894 41.68 35.14 9.85
CA HIS A 894 40.41 35.07 9.12
C HIS A 894 40.09 33.66 8.58
N ALA A 895 38.95 33.08 8.98
CA ALA A 895 38.42 31.89 8.32
C ALA A 895 37.58 32.29 7.10
N SER A 896 37.67 31.56 5.98
CA SER A 896 36.61 31.62 4.97
C SER A 896 35.40 30.82 5.49
N TRP A 897 35.63 29.54 5.79
CA TRP A 897 34.67 28.65 6.43
C TRP A 897 35.39 27.49 7.12
N LEU A 898 34.83 26.95 8.20
CA LEU A 898 35.44 25.88 8.99
C LEU A 898 34.38 24.97 9.61
N LEU A 899 34.52 23.66 9.42
CA LEU A 899 33.85 22.63 10.20
C LEU A 899 34.85 22.08 11.24
N PHE A 900 34.53 22.23 12.52
CA PHE A 900 35.43 21.89 13.62
C PHE A 900 34.67 21.43 14.86
N ARG A 901 35.41 20.97 15.87
CA ARG A 901 34.92 20.76 17.23
C ARG A 901 35.48 21.82 18.15
N GLN A 902 34.62 22.45 18.94
CA GLN A 902 35.00 23.47 19.93
C GLN A 902 35.81 22.90 21.12
N ALA A 903 36.65 23.75 21.70
CA ALA A 903 37.32 23.56 22.98
C ALA A 903 36.34 23.39 24.17
N ASP A 904 36.89 22.96 25.31
CA ASP A 904 36.15 22.40 26.44
C ASP A 904 35.13 23.32 27.17
N ALA A 905 35.19 24.65 27.00
CA ALA A 905 34.43 25.61 27.80
C ALA A 905 32.89 25.53 27.70
N ASN A 906 32.31 25.09 26.58
CA ASN A 906 30.85 25.12 26.34
C ASN A 906 30.24 23.79 25.83
N GLY A 907 30.89 22.66 26.10
CA GLY A 907 30.27 21.34 25.93
C GLY A 907 30.53 20.64 24.59
N ARG A 908 31.74 20.76 24.01
CA ARG A 908 32.30 19.82 23.01
C ARG A 908 31.45 19.64 21.73
N LYS A 909 30.76 20.71 21.31
CA LYS A 909 29.90 20.68 20.12
C LYS A 909 30.72 20.66 18.84
N LEU A 910 30.11 20.12 17.78
CA LEU A 910 30.57 20.35 16.41
C LEU A 910 29.98 21.68 15.95
N GLU A 911 30.75 22.48 15.24
CA GLU A 911 30.33 23.80 14.76
C GLU A 911 30.77 24.00 13.31
N PHE A 912 29.89 24.63 12.53
CA PHE A 912 30.24 25.19 11.25
C PHE A 912 30.26 26.71 11.35
N LEU A 913 31.39 27.30 10.98
CA LEU A 913 31.65 28.74 10.97
C LEU A 913 31.83 29.22 9.53
N ALA A 914 31.34 30.42 9.25
CA ALA A 914 31.58 31.13 7.99
C ALA A 914 31.76 32.64 8.25
N MET A 915 32.59 33.31 7.45
CA MET A 915 32.80 34.77 7.57
C MET A 915 32.46 35.54 6.30
N THR A 916 31.84 36.71 6.46
CA THR A 916 31.60 37.70 5.39
C THR A 916 32.53 38.87 5.70
N ASP A 917 33.48 39.20 4.82
CA ASP A 917 34.57 40.19 5.01
C ASP A 917 35.76 39.80 5.93
N GLY A 918 35.75 38.61 6.52
CA GLY A 918 36.78 38.13 7.44
C GLY A 918 36.65 38.65 8.88
N ARG A 919 35.66 39.51 9.18
CA ARG A 919 35.35 39.99 10.55
C ARG A 919 33.95 39.61 10.99
N THR A 920 32.97 39.60 10.09
CA THR A 920 31.59 39.21 10.44
C THR A 920 31.47 37.69 10.49
N ILE A 921 31.30 37.12 11.68
CA ILE A 921 31.22 35.67 11.90
C ILE A 921 29.74 35.23 11.99
N GLY A 922 29.34 34.30 11.14
CA GLY A 922 28.20 33.44 11.38
C GLY A 922 28.68 32.06 11.84
N ALA A 923 27.98 31.46 12.80
CA ALA A 923 28.24 30.09 13.20
C ALA A 923 26.93 29.38 13.57
N SER A 924 26.92 28.05 13.47
CA SER A 924 25.86 27.20 14.03
C SER A 924 26.49 25.97 14.66
N ALA A 925 26.33 25.82 15.97
CA ALA A 925 26.80 24.68 16.74
C ALA A 925 25.70 23.60 16.85
N SER A 926 26.10 22.33 16.84
CA SER A 926 25.20 21.19 17.02
C SER A 926 24.54 21.19 18.41
N THR A 927 23.34 20.63 18.51
CA THR A 927 22.76 20.25 19.80
C THR A 927 23.48 19.05 20.40
N PHE A 928 24.04 18.18 19.55
CA PHE A 928 24.91 17.07 19.91
C PHE A 928 26.27 17.56 20.42
N ALA A 929 26.79 16.88 21.45
CA ALA A 929 28.12 17.10 22.00
C ALA A 929 28.97 15.84 21.77
N LEU A 930 30.16 15.98 21.17
CA LEU A 930 31.06 14.85 20.90
C LEU A 930 31.80 14.47 22.19
N THR A 931 31.11 13.70 23.03
CA THR A 931 31.57 13.31 24.38
C THR A 931 32.16 11.90 24.47
N ASP A 932 32.11 11.13 23.39
CA ASP A 932 32.57 9.74 23.35
C ASP A 932 33.65 9.51 22.27
N THR A 933 33.96 8.25 22.00
CA THR A 933 34.92 7.80 20.98
C THR A 933 34.24 6.94 19.89
N ASN A 934 32.98 7.22 19.57
CA ASN A 934 32.22 6.52 18.53
C ASN A 934 32.34 7.22 17.16
N TRP A 935 31.88 6.54 16.12
CA TRP A 935 31.74 7.13 14.78
C TRP A 935 30.46 7.95 14.70
N HIS A 936 30.61 9.24 14.40
CA HIS A 936 29.51 10.16 14.13
C HIS A 936 29.60 10.71 12.71
N PHE A 937 28.46 10.90 12.06
CA PHE A 937 28.39 11.60 10.78
C PHE A 937 28.02 13.05 11.03
N VAL A 938 28.81 13.98 10.49
CA VAL A 938 28.50 15.40 10.54
C VAL A 938 28.32 15.94 9.12
N ALA A 939 27.25 16.71 8.91
CA ALA A 939 27.00 17.39 7.66
C ALA A 939 26.55 18.83 7.93
N ALA A 940 27.30 19.80 7.39
CA ALA A 940 27.12 21.20 7.71
C ALA A 940 27.50 22.13 6.55
N GLY A 941 26.97 23.36 6.56
CA GLY A 941 27.21 24.33 5.50
C GLY A 941 26.31 25.56 5.55
N TRP A 942 26.31 26.35 4.48
CA TRP A 942 25.50 27.55 4.32
C TRP A 942 24.62 27.45 3.06
N ASP A 943 23.33 27.76 3.21
CA ASP A 943 22.31 27.60 2.16
C ASP A 943 21.90 28.89 1.45
N GLY A 944 22.70 29.95 1.58
CA GLY A 944 22.37 31.28 1.05
C GLY A 944 21.71 32.21 2.07
N SER A 945 21.11 31.67 3.14
CA SER A 945 20.45 32.47 4.20
C SER A 945 20.74 32.00 5.63
N ASN A 946 21.13 30.74 5.82
CA ASN A 946 21.32 30.11 7.13
C ASN A 946 22.55 29.20 7.09
N ILE A 947 23.33 29.22 8.17
CA ILE A 947 24.28 28.15 8.48
C ILE A 947 23.50 27.01 9.10
N LYS A 948 23.80 25.78 8.68
CA LYS A 948 23.14 24.55 9.08
C LYS A 948 24.17 23.53 9.54
N ILE A 949 23.87 22.80 10.60
CA ILE A 949 24.64 21.62 11.02
C ILE A 949 23.71 20.49 11.47
N SER A 950 23.96 19.29 10.98
CA SER A 950 23.31 18.03 11.34
C SER A 950 24.37 17.06 11.82
N VAL A 951 24.03 16.28 12.84
CA VAL A 951 24.81 15.14 13.31
C VAL A 951 23.94 13.89 13.25
N ASP A 952 24.51 12.78 12.77
CA ASP A 952 23.87 11.46 12.65
C ASP A 952 22.51 11.46 11.93
N GLY A 953 22.42 12.24 10.84
CA GLY A 953 21.20 12.39 10.05
C GLY A 953 20.05 13.15 10.76
N GLY A 954 20.28 13.65 11.98
CA GLY A 954 19.32 14.41 12.77
C GLY A 954 18.97 15.77 12.16
N ALA A 955 17.90 16.39 12.66
CA ALA A 955 17.41 17.67 12.14
C ALA A 955 18.48 18.78 12.20
N PHE A 956 18.61 19.56 11.13
CA PHE A 956 19.54 20.70 11.10
C PHE A 956 19.29 21.69 12.24
N VAL A 957 20.34 22.03 12.98
CA VAL A 957 20.41 23.24 13.80
C VAL A 957 20.77 24.40 12.89
N THR A 958 19.88 25.40 12.78
CA THR A 958 20.02 26.49 11.81
C THR A 958 20.20 27.84 12.50
N SER A 959 21.22 28.58 12.07
CA SER A 959 21.48 29.95 12.53
C SER A 959 21.44 30.92 11.34
N PRO A 960 20.70 32.05 11.41
CA PRO A 960 20.65 33.02 10.32
C PRO A 960 22.02 33.58 9.97
N TYR A 961 22.33 33.68 8.67
CA TYR A 961 23.59 34.24 8.19
C TYR A 961 23.45 34.83 6.79
N SER A 962 23.52 36.15 6.72
CA SER A 962 23.54 36.93 5.49
C SER A 962 24.96 36.97 4.90
N GLY A 963 25.33 35.91 4.18
CA GLY A 963 26.53 35.86 3.34
C GLY A 963 26.50 36.88 2.20
N PRO A 964 27.58 37.01 1.40
CA PRO A 964 28.41 35.92 0.90
C PRO A 964 29.54 35.48 1.84
N ILE A 965 29.94 34.21 1.72
CA ILE A 965 31.17 33.74 2.36
C ILE A 965 32.37 34.38 1.67
N PHE A 966 33.26 34.97 2.46
CA PHE A 966 34.49 35.59 2.00
C PHE A 966 35.40 34.56 1.34
N GLY A 967 36.00 34.94 0.20
CA GLY A 967 37.05 34.15 -0.41
C GLY A 967 38.40 34.72 0.00
N ASP A 968 39.07 34.12 1.00
CA ASP A 968 40.32 34.65 1.55
C ASP A 968 41.50 34.77 0.56
N GLY A 969 41.39 34.20 -0.64
CA GLY A 969 42.36 34.26 -1.73
C GLY A 969 43.76 33.71 -1.43
N THR A 970 44.00 33.22 -0.20
CA THR A 970 45.34 33.02 0.36
C THR A 970 45.46 31.75 1.20
N GLY A 971 44.35 31.16 1.65
CA GLY A 971 44.36 29.93 2.46
C GLY A 971 44.44 28.65 1.66
N ALA A 972 45.13 27.65 2.21
CA ALA A 972 44.99 26.27 1.75
C ALA A 972 43.68 25.68 2.31
N PHE A 973 43.02 24.83 1.52
CA PHE A 973 42.00 23.93 2.06
C PHE A 973 42.68 22.81 2.85
N GLN A 974 42.14 22.46 4.02
CA GLN A 974 42.71 21.49 4.96
C GLN A 974 41.66 20.48 5.45
N ILE A 975 42.10 19.24 5.67
CA ILE A 975 41.37 18.19 6.40
C ILE A 975 42.17 17.77 7.63
N GLY A 976 41.49 17.72 8.78
CA GLY A 976 42.05 17.34 10.08
C GLY A 976 42.87 18.41 10.80
N SER A 977 42.76 19.69 10.41
CA SER A 977 43.44 20.83 11.05
C SER A 977 42.66 22.12 10.90
N GLU A 978 42.85 23.02 11.86
CA GLU A 978 42.57 24.45 11.74
C GLU A 978 43.91 25.22 11.62
N ALA A 979 44.07 25.93 10.50
CA ALA A 979 45.20 26.84 10.26
C ALA A 979 46.61 26.22 10.21
N ALA A 980 46.75 24.92 9.90
CA ALA A 980 47.98 24.13 10.10
C ALA A 980 48.42 23.98 11.58
N SER A 981 47.56 24.37 12.52
CA SER A 981 47.63 24.11 13.96
C SER A 981 46.43 23.25 14.38
N ASN A 982 46.12 23.14 15.67
CA ASN A 982 44.80 22.70 16.16
C ASN A 982 44.24 21.46 15.43
N THR A 983 45.03 20.38 15.47
CA THR A 983 44.80 19.20 14.62
C THR A 983 43.85 18.20 15.27
N TRP A 984 43.12 17.46 14.44
CA TRP A 984 42.25 16.37 14.89
C TRP A 984 43.07 15.28 15.60
N ASN A 985 42.43 14.54 16.51
CA ASN A 985 43.03 13.36 17.13
C ASN A 985 41.96 12.28 17.17
N GLY A 986 42.10 11.27 16.33
CA GLY A 986 41.02 10.38 15.95
C GLY A 986 41.01 10.09 14.46
N LEU A 987 39.97 9.40 14.01
CA LEU A 987 39.77 9.02 12.62
C LEU A 987 38.84 10.03 11.93
N ILE A 988 39.11 10.33 10.66
CA ILE A 988 38.18 10.98 9.73
C ILE A 988 38.09 10.07 8.52
N ASP A 989 36.86 9.88 8.04
CA ASP A 989 36.49 9.00 6.93
C ASP A 989 35.54 9.77 6.01
N GLU A 990 35.60 9.51 4.70
CA GLU A 990 34.48 9.77 3.79
C GLU A 990 33.99 11.25 3.76
N VAL A 991 34.91 12.14 3.39
CA VAL A 991 34.70 13.60 3.34
C VAL A 991 34.16 14.03 1.97
N GLY A 992 32.93 14.54 1.93
CA GLY A 992 32.28 15.08 0.72
C GLY A 992 32.10 16.60 0.80
N ILE A 993 32.29 17.31 -0.31
CA ILE A 993 32.21 18.78 -0.38
C ILE A 993 31.40 19.21 -1.59
N TRP A 994 30.45 20.12 -1.40
CA TRP A 994 29.56 20.70 -2.41
C TRP A 994 29.70 22.23 -2.44
N ILE A 995 29.80 22.82 -3.63
CA ILE A 995 29.85 24.27 -3.83
C ILE A 995 28.87 24.65 -4.94
N GLY A 996 28.08 25.71 -4.73
CA GLY A 996 26.90 25.99 -5.54
C GLY A 996 25.68 25.16 -5.13
N ARG A 997 25.72 24.55 -3.92
CA ARG A 997 24.62 23.75 -3.37
C ARG A 997 24.73 23.60 -1.85
N ALA A 998 23.58 23.64 -1.18
CA ALA A 998 23.42 23.09 0.16
C ALA A 998 22.60 21.80 0.08
N LEU A 999 22.91 20.83 0.95
CA LEU A 999 22.16 19.57 1.01
C LEU A 999 20.84 19.75 1.77
N THR A 1000 19.82 19.02 1.33
CA THR A 1000 18.55 18.90 2.04
C THR A 1000 18.66 17.94 3.23
N GLN A 1001 17.70 18.01 4.16
CA GLN A 1001 17.63 17.07 5.29
C GLN A 1001 17.53 15.61 4.82
N THR A 1002 16.77 15.38 3.75
CA THR A 1002 16.66 14.06 3.10
C THR A 1002 18.00 13.57 2.60
N GLU A 1003 18.79 14.44 1.95
CA GLU A 1003 20.09 14.07 1.39
C GLU A 1003 21.14 13.81 2.48
N VAL A 1004 21.14 14.60 3.55
CA VAL A 1004 21.98 14.35 4.72
C VAL A 1004 21.60 13.06 5.44
N GLY A 1005 20.29 12.77 5.57
CA GLY A 1005 19.81 11.49 6.07
C GLY A 1005 20.19 10.32 5.15
N GLN A 1006 20.20 10.50 3.83
CA GLN A 1006 20.65 9.50 2.87
C GLN A 1006 22.16 9.26 2.98
N LEU A 1007 23.00 10.30 3.05
CA LEU A 1007 24.45 10.15 3.24
C LEU A 1007 24.79 9.43 4.56
N TYR A 1008 24.09 9.78 5.65
CA TYR A 1008 24.22 9.11 6.94
C TYR A 1008 23.86 7.62 6.87
N ASN A 1009 22.64 7.32 6.40
CA ASN A 1009 22.10 5.96 6.39
C ASN A 1009 22.81 5.06 5.36
N ASN A 1010 23.33 5.62 4.26
CA ASN A 1010 23.97 4.83 3.22
C ASN A 1010 25.27 4.19 3.70
N GLY A 1011 26.05 4.85 4.56
CA GLY A 1011 27.14 4.24 5.36
C GLY A 1011 28.21 3.41 4.60
N ALA A 1012 28.21 3.47 3.27
CA ALA A 1012 29.00 2.62 2.35
C ALA A 1012 29.87 3.46 1.38
N GLY A 1013 29.97 4.75 1.68
CA GLY A 1013 30.57 5.78 0.88
C GLY A 1013 29.68 6.22 -0.27
N LEU A 1014 30.03 7.34 -0.89
CA LEU A 1014 29.38 7.75 -2.13
C LEU A 1014 29.90 6.82 -3.26
N PRO A 1015 29.02 6.13 -4.01
CA PRO A 1015 29.44 5.07 -4.95
C PRO A 1015 29.99 5.63 -6.28
N PHE A 1016 31.18 6.22 -6.26
CA PHE A 1016 31.89 6.71 -7.46
C PHE A 1016 32.44 5.60 -8.37
N SER A 1017 32.54 4.36 -7.89
CA SER A 1017 32.98 3.21 -8.70
C SER A 1017 32.06 2.88 -9.88
N SER A 1018 30.89 3.52 -9.96
CA SER A 1018 29.99 3.49 -11.12
C SER A 1018 30.32 4.56 -12.19
N PHE A 1019 31.38 5.36 -12.01
CA PHE A 1019 31.76 6.47 -12.88
C PHE A 1019 33.29 6.57 -13.12
N HIS A 1020 33.81 5.62 -13.92
CA HIS A 1020 35.04 5.78 -14.70
C HIS A 1020 34.78 5.41 -16.16
#